data_AF-A0A0P1HDC9-F1
#
_entry.id   AF-A0A0P1HDC9-F1
#
_cell.length_a   1.000
_cell.length_b   1.000
_cell.length_c   1.000
_cell.angle_alpha   90.00
_cell.angle_beta   90.00
_cell.angle_gamma   90.00
#
_symmetry.space_group_name_H-M   'P 1'
#
loop_
_entity.id
_entity.type
_entity.pdbx_description
1 polymer ?
#
loop_
_entity_poly.entity_id
_entity_poly.type
_entity_poly.pdbx_seq_one_letter_code
_entity_poly.pdbx_strand_id
1 'polypeptide(L)'
;MNIAPSVSPANAASRKHPEQERFSPIRGIYPLQRHVREFGASAVNAFDLDAWRHATTLNWLGTRLVVRSGEVRVALRHIAGDGTVTVLARLQQSGPGTQVFPPLRLADLDGALLPEVEHAAPGSSYDIDFVTDDQPVSPHLRINYIFCTFKRAEYVQHNADVFRDYIRRRQAGNEAHLTVVDNGSGSEDSACGVQPDANVSVFANGNTGGAGGFGRGIYESCYGAQAEQGFTHVCLLDDDIYLHPEMFARNTAFMRFLKPGFHVGAPMYPASSQNRIPRRSACFGHKYRGSVHPSDSALGAGLDTADIPAFIRMDRRPDSTGWWWSCVAVADIHRIGLPYPFFIKMDDVEYGLRLRDAGVELVIPFSFWVLHDDFEEKYSAAMQYFRFRNRWVLLAQQGRLDDPDGFAAEFDRLVRGFVGARKYEHAQLLLDAMTHFLQGPDYLVRNEDAILAGIFRIVAQEKNSPMPEPPGGAPVVNGLEPPASERTRWLNGRSWNNHFLPLKEQVAIDTTRPSKPADCRRGKQVSYWNPEKGVGFTVTRDSRRALRQMLALRSLRRRIPARLPALGPCYQAARAHLTSQAFWATYGKPGEAPRLAAAAQESTALRDMRRAMAALQQAQAGAAGRARAPVTDEDNAFLNAMRNRYLGQRCFVLGNGPSLTVSDLELLKNEVTFAANKIYLCFDETDWRPTFYSVEDLLVARNCRSEILAVDRTTKIFPHHMLPFLPRQANHHYARWLPPADNRSPFREFSADLTKGICWGSTITYSMLQMAVHMGFREIYILGLDHSYVEPKTKQDGALVSEGEVNHFHPDYRKPGEKWHYPVLDRLEHSYQFAKDYCDSIGVQVYNASRFSKLEIFPRADLDAVLGRK
;
A
#
# COMPACT_ATOMS: atom_id res chain seq x y z
N MET A 1 -8.73 -12.00 78.82
CA MET A 1 -8.18 -10.68 78.40
C MET A 1 -7.88 -10.75 76.90
N ASN A 2 -8.49 -9.82 76.15
CA ASN A 2 -8.12 -9.24 74.83
C ASN A 2 -7.92 -10.23 73.66
N ILE A 3 -8.83 -10.46 72.69
CA ILE A 3 -9.57 -9.60 71.74
C ILE A 3 -8.68 -8.73 70.83
N ALA A 4 -8.52 -9.14 69.55
CA ALA A 4 -8.46 -8.31 68.32
C ALA A 4 -8.49 -9.24 67.06
N PRO A 5 -8.86 -8.78 65.84
CA PRO A 5 -10.13 -9.17 65.22
C PRO A 5 -10.03 -9.80 63.81
N SER A 6 -11.17 -10.35 63.38
CA SER A 6 -11.49 -10.80 62.03
C SER A 6 -11.37 -9.68 60.99
N VAL A 7 -10.72 -9.96 59.85
CA VAL A 7 -10.75 -9.11 58.66
C VAL A 7 -11.61 -9.78 57.57
N SER A 8 -12.64 -9.05 57.14
CA SER A 8 -13.63 -9.41 56.12
C SER A 8 -13.04 -9.71 54.73
N PRO A 9 -13.74 -10.49 53.88
CA PRO A 9 -13.42 -10.66 52.47
C PRO A 9 -13.92 -9.44 51.68
N ALA A 10 -13.19 -8.34 51.73
CA ALA A 10 -13.48 -7.16 50.92
C ALA A 10 -12.18 -6.53 50.43
N ASN A 11 -11.54 -7.17 49.43
CA ASN A 11 -10.66 -6.52 48.44
C ASN A 11 -10.15 -7.50 47.37
N ALA A 12 -11.04 -8.37 46.87
CA ALA A 12 -10.83 -9.09 45.61
C ALA A 12 -11.66 -8.43 44.49
N ALA A 13 -11.65 -7.11 44.41
CA ALA A 13 -12.17 -6.41 43.24
C ALA A 13 -11.16 -6.53 42.09
N SER A 14 -11.33 -7.59 41.29
CA SER A 14 -11.22 -7.54 39.83
C SER A 14 -10.03 -6.70 39.30
N ARG A 15 -8.81 -7.23 39.37
CA ARG A 15 -7.83 -6.95 38.31
C ARG A 15 -8.30 -7.72 37.07
N LYS A 16 -9.21 -7.13 36.28
CA LYS A 16 -9.51 -7.65 34.94
C LYS A 16 -8.18 -7.75 34.19
N HIS A 17 -7.87 -8.91 33.63
CA HIS A 17 -6.66 -9.07 32.83
C HIS A 17 -6.68 -8.04 31.69
N PRO A 18 -5.57 -7.33 31.39
CA PRO A 18 -5.52 -6.30 30.34
C PRO A 18 -5.88 -6.81 28.93
N GLU A 19 -5.97 -8.14 28.76
CA GLU A 19 -6.46 -8.83 27.57
C GLU A 19 -7.98 -8.71 27.37
N GLN A 20 -8.76 -8.51 28.44
CA GLN A 20 -10.23 -8.38 28.38
C GLN A 20 -10.71 -7.01 27.83
N GLU A 21 -9.81 -6.03 27.70
CA GLU A 21 -10.11 -4.69 27.15
C GLU A 21 -9.60 -4.47 25.71
N ARG A 22 -8.97 -5.49 25.11
CA ARG A 22 -8.48 -5.44 23.72
C ARG A 22 -9.67 -5.38 22.75
N PHE A 23 -9.51 -4.64 21.66
CA PHE A 23 -10.55 -4.45 20.64
C PHE A 23 -11.88 -3.87 21.15
N SER A 24 -11.87 -3.24 22.33
CA SER A 24 -13.02 -2.47 22.81
C SER A 24 -13.12 -1.13 22.06
N PRO A 25 -14.29 -0.48 22.02
CA PRO A 25 -14.44 0.84 21.41
C PRO A 25 -13.56 1.94 22.05
N ILE A 26 -12.96 1.68 23.23
CA ILE A 26 -12.00 2.55 23.93
C ILE A 26 -10.62 2.59 23.22
N ARG A 27 -10.26 1.57 22.43
CA ARG A 27 -8.96 1.48 21.75
C ARG A 27 -9.18 1.61 20.25
N GLY A 28 -8.49 2.55 19.61
CA GLY A 28 -8.55 2.74 18.16
C GLY A 28 -8.23 1.44 17.43
N ILE A 29 -9.15 1.01 16.54
CA ILE A 29 -9.04 -0.24 15.81
C ILE A 29 -8.53 0.06 14.40
N TYR A 30 -7.35 -0.45 14.07
CA TYR A 30 -6.74 -0.32 12.76
C TYR A 30 -7.13 -1.50 11.87
N PRO A 31 -7.69 -1.26 10.67
CA PRO A 31 -7.92 -2.32 9.69
C PRO A 31 -6.60 -2.78 9.09
N LEU A 32 -6.40 -4.10 9.00
CA LEU A 32 -5.20 -4.72 8.45
C LEU A 32 -5.45 -5.32 7.07
N GLN A 33 -6.54 -6.08 6.93
CA GLN A 33 -6.86 -6.79 5.69
C GLN A 33 -8.36 -7.05 5.62
N ARG A 34 -9.02 -6.62 4.55
CA ARG A 34 -10.42 -6.93 4.27
C ARG A 34 -10.53 -8.19 3.40
N HIS A 35 -11.54 -9.00 3.68
CA HIS A 35 -11.94 -10.13 2.85
C HIS A 35 -12.54 -9.65 1.51
N VAL A 36 -12.00 -10.15 0.40
CA VAL A 36 -12.47 -9.87 -0.96
C VAL A 36 -13.38 -11.02 -1.39
N ARG A 37 -14.69 -10.79 -1.43
CA ARG A 37 -15.70 -11.85 -1.59
C ARG A 37 -15.50 -12.68 -2.85
N GLU A 38 -15.09 -12.03 -3.92
CA GLU A 38 -14.85 -12.61 -5.26
C GLU A 38 -13.74 -13.67 -5.26
N PHE A 39 -12.84 -13.62 -4.27
CA PHE A 39 -11.71 -14.55 -4.17
C PHE A 39 -11.98 -15.74 -3.23
N GLY A 40 -13.13 -15.76 -2.55
CA GLY A 40 -13.59 -16.88 -1.73
C GLY A 40 -12.56 -17.37 -0.68
N ALA A 41 -12.57 -18.67 -0.42
CA ALA A 41 -11.59 -19.33 0.44
C ALA A 41 -10.26 -19.54 -0.32
N SER A 42 -9.35 -18.59 -0.20
CA SER A 42 -8.05 -18.61 -0.89
C SER A 42 -6.94 -17.99 -0.05
N ALA A 43 -5.69 -18.26 -0.43
CA ALA A 43 -4.49 -17.67 0.17
C ALA A 43 -4.54 -16.15 0.18
N VAL A 44 -5.17 -15.54 -0.82
CA VAL A 44 -5.34 -14.08 -0.90
C VAL A 44 -6.28 -13.56 0.20
N ASN A 45 -7.28 -14.33 0.64
CA ASN A 45 -8.14 -13.93 1.75
C ASN A 45 -7.65 -14.41 3.12
N ALA A 46 -6.68 -15.32 3.16
CA ALA A 46 -6.04 -15.74 4.39
C ALA A 46 -5.09 -14.65 4.93
N PHE A 47 -4.98 -14.54 6.24
CA PHE A 47 -4.03 -13.68 6.94
C PHE A 47 -2.75 -14.48 7.19
N ASP A 48 -1.64 -13.99 6.66
CA ASP A 48 -0.34 -14.64 6.65
C ASP A 48 0.41 -14.41 7.97
N LEU A 49 0.19 -15.28 8.96
CA LEU A 49 0.69 -15.08 10.32
C LEU A 49 2.23 -14.98 10.33
N ASP A 50 2.90 -15.77 9.50
CA ASP A 50 4.37 -15.81 9.44
C ASP A 50 4.97 -14.52 8.89
N ALA A 51 4.43 -13.97 7.78
CA ALA A 51 4.94 -12.73 7.21
C ALA A 51 4.78 -11.55 8.19
N TRP A 52 3.61 -11.43 8.82
CA TRP A 52 3.35 -10.38 9.80
C TRP A 52 4.23 -10.53 11.04
N ARG A 53 4.37 -11.74 11.60
CA ARG A 53 5.21 -12.00 12.79
C ARG A 53 6.68 -11.69 12.53
N HIS A 54 7.19 -12.10 11.37
CA HIS A 54 8.58 -11.91 10.97
C HIS A 54 8.92 -10.43 10.79
N ALA A 55 8.20 -9.75 9.90
CA ALA A 55 8.59 -8.43 9.41
C ALA A 55 7.93 -7.25 10.13
N THR A 56 6.92 -7.46 10.98
CA THR A 56 6.15 -6.36 11.61
C THR A 56 6.21 -6.39 13.14
N THR A 57 5.80 -5.30 13.78
CA THR A 57 5.64 -5.19 15.24
C THR A 57 4.25 -5.57 15.73
N LEU A 58 3.43 -6.18 14.88
CA LEU A 58 2.09 -6.64 15.23
C LEU A 58 2.16 -7.75 16.28
N ASN A 59 1.41 -7.60 17.37
CA ASN A 59 1.33 -8.57 18.47
C ASN A 59 -0.06 -9.19 18.57
N TRP A 60 -1.10 -8.39 18.33
CA TRP A 60 -2.50 -8.77 18.52
C TRP A 60 -3.33 -8.55 17.26
N LEU A 61 -4.21 -9.51 17.00
CA LEU A 61 -5.07 -9.58 15.83
C LEU A 61 -6.49 -9.91 16.26
N GLY A 62 -7.47 -9.28 15.63
CA GLY A 62 -8.88 -9.62 15.76
C GLY A 62 -9.52 -9.81 14.38
N THR A 63 -10.68 -10.45 14.37
CA THR A 63 -11.52 -10.55 13.16
C THR A 63 -12.85 -9.88 13.44
N ARG A 64 -13.22 -8.93 12.58
CA ARG A 64 -14.44 -8.14 12.69
C ARG A 64 -15.38 -8.47 11.54
N LEU A 65 -16.62 -8.83 11.87
CA LEU A 65 -17.74 -8.96 10.94
C LEU A 65 -18.67 -7.76 11.11
N VAL A 66 -18.83 -6.96 10.07
CA VAL A 66 -19.79 -5.84 10.03
C VAL A 66 -20.91 -6.22 9.08
N VAL A 67 -22.15 -6.32 9.57
CA VAL A 67 -23.34 -6.55 8.74
C VAL A 67 -24.15 -5.27 8.69
N ARG A 68 -24.49 -4.81 7.47
CA ARG A 68 -25.32 -3.63 7.21
C ARG A 68 -26.77 -4.03 6.91
N SER A 69 -26.97 -5.21 6.35
CA SER A 69 -28.29 -5.80 6.07
C SER A 69 -28.15 -7.31 5.87
N GLY A 70 -29.22 -8.05 6.16
CA GLY A 70 -29.28 -9.51 6.00
C GLY A 70 -28.73 -10.29 7.19
N GLU A 71 -28.39 -11.56 6.97
CA GLU A 71 -27.87 -12.47 7.99
C GLU A 71 -26.60 -13.14 7.47
N VAL A 72 -25.54 -13.13 8.29
CA VAL A 72 -24.23 -13.65 7.90
C VAL A 72 -23.61 -14.45 9.05
N ARG A 73 -23.06 -15.62 8.71
CA ARG A 73 -22.25 -16.45 9.60
C ARG A 73 -20.88 -16.70 8.98
N VAL A 74 -19.82 -16.44 9.76
CA VAL A 74 -18.42 -16.58 9.37
C VAL A 74 -17.70 -17.46 10.37
N ALA A 75 -16.98 -18.48 9.88
CA ALA A 75 -16.04 -19.25 10.67
C ALA A 75 -14.63 -18.69 10.50
N LEU A 76 -13.91 -18.48 11.61
CA LEU A 76 -12.48 -18.18 11.56
C LEU A 76 -11.71 -19.49 11.68
N ARG A 77 -11.01 -19.88 10.62
CA ARG A 77 -10.19 -21.09 10.57
C ARG A 77 -8.72 -20.73 10.74
N HIS A 78 -8.02 -21.49 11.56
CA HIS A 78 -6.56 -21.52 11.62
C HIS A 78 -6.06 -22.71 10.81
N ILE A 79 -5.08 -22.45 9.95
CA ILE A 79 -4.43 -23.41 9.08
C ILE A 79 -2.96 -23.43 9.51
N ALA A 80 -2.58 -24.46 10.26
CA ALA A 80 -1.23 -24.62 10.79
C ALA A 80 -0.22 -25.00 9.68
N GLY A 81 1.08 -24.94 9.98
CA GLY A 81 2.14 -25.25 9.01
C GLY A 81 2.10 -26.66 8.42
N ASP A 82 1.59 -27.63 9.18
CA ASP A 82 1.41 -29.01 8.72
C ASP A 82 0.15 -29.19 7.83
N GLY A 83 -0.69 -28.16 7.73
CA GLY A 83 -1.96 -28.17 6.99
C GLY A 83 -3.17 -28.56 7.85
N THR A 84 -3.00 -28.79 9.15
CA THR A 84 -4.12 -29.01 10.08
C THR A 84 -5.02 -27.78 10.11
N VAL A 85 -6.33 -27.99 10.00
CA VAL A 85 -7.33 -26.92 9.99
C VAL A 85 -8.21 -27.01 11.23
N THR A 86 -8.20 -25.96 12.05
CA THR A 86 -9.05 -25.85 13.24
C THR A 86 -9.95 -24.63 13.16
N VAL A 87 -11.21 -24.77 13.55
CA VAL A 87 -12.13 -23.63 13.67
C VAL A 87 -11.90 -22.97 15.03
N LEU A 88 -11.37 -21.75 15.03
CA LEU A 88 -11.14 -20.97 16.25
C LEU A 88 -12.41 -20.28 16.73
N ALA A 89 -13.28 -19.89 15.79
CA ALA A 89 -14.42 -19.05 16.07
C ALA A 89 -15.58 -19.23 15.09
N ARG A 90 -16.77 -18.82 15.54
CA ARG A 90 -17.87 -18.45 14.65
C ARG A 90 -18.45 -17.11 15.05
N LEU A 91 -18.54 -16.19 14.09
CA LEU A 91 -19.24 -14.92 14.22
C LEU A 91 -20.57 -15.04 13.46
N GLN A 92 -21.68 -14.68 14.10
CA GLN A 92 -22.98 -14.61 13.46
C GLN A 92 -23.64 -13.28 13.78
N GLN A 93 -24.21 -12.65 12.76
CA GLN A 93 -24.95 -11.41 12.92
C GLN A 93 -26.18 -11.43 12.00
N SER A 94 -27.35 -11.26 12.61
CA SER A 94 -28.63 -11.06 11.92
C SER A 94 -29.01 -9.59 12.02
N GLY A 95 -29.36 -8.96 10.90
CA GLY A 95 -29.62 -7.53 10.80
C GLY A 95 -28.35 -6.67 10.94
N PRO A 96 -28.50 -5.33 10.92
CA PRO A 96 -27.38 -4.41 11.08
C PRO A 96 -26.67 -4.61 12.43
N GLY A 97 -25.35 -4.79 12.41
CA GLY A 97 -24.56 -4.99 13.63
C GLY A 97 -23.10 -5.30 13.36
N THR A 98 -22.27 -5.29 14.39
CA THR A 98 -20.86 -5.64 14.31
C THR A 98 -20.50 -6.66 15.37
N GLN A 99 -19.80 -7.71 14.96
CA GLN A 99 -19.22 -8.73 15.84
C GLN A 99 -17.70 -8.67 15.73
N VAL A 100 -17.01 -8.79 16.85
CA VAL A 100 -15.54 -8.87 16.89
C VAL A 100 -15.17 -10.14 17.65
N PHE A 101 -14.39 -11.00 17.00
CA PHE A 101 -13.82 -12.18 17.66
C PHE A 101 -12.76 -11.75 18.69
N PRO A 102 -12.67 -12.40 19.87
CA PRO A 102 -11.64 -12.14 20.87
C PRO A 102 -10.21 -11.99 20.30
N PRO A 103 -9.38 -11.16 20.97
CA PRO A 103 -7.99 -10.94 20.60
C PRO A 103 -7.20 -12.25 20.47
N LEU A 104 -6.54 -12.44 19.33
CA LEU A 104 -5.55 -13.48 19.10
C LEU A 104 -4.15 -12.89 19.21
N ARG A 105 -3.28 -13.56 19.95
CA ARG A 105 -1.86 -13.20 20.00
C ARG A 105 -1.12 -13.86 18.85
N LEU A 106 -0.46 -13.05 18.03
CA LEU A 106 0.24 -13.50 16.83
C LEU A 106 1.37 -14.48 17.14
N ALA A 107 2.01 -14.35 18.31
CA ALA A 107 3.10 -15.22 18.75
C ALA A 107 2.66 -16.66 19.02
N ASP A 108 1.37 -16.88 19.32
CA ASP A 108 0.83 -18.17 19.76
C ASP A 108 0.31 -19.01 18.58
N LEU A 109 0.38 -18.47 17.36
CA LEU A 109 -0.14 -19.09 16.14
C LEU A 109 0.96 -19.17 15.06
N ASP A 110 0.84 -20.13 14.16
CA ASP A 110 1.67 -20.32 12.96
C ASP A 110 0.80 -20.43 11.70
N GLY A 111 1.39 -20.36 10.51
CA GLY A 111 0.64 -20.58 9.26
C GLY A 111 -0.31 -19.42 8.91
N ALA A 112 -1.62 -19.70 8.82
CA ALA A 112 -2.59 -18.72 8.31
C ALA A 112 -3.95 -18.71 9.04
N LEU A 113 -4.64 -17.57 9.02
CA LEU A 113 -6.04 -17.47 9.42
C LEU A 113 -6.95 -17.18 8.23
N LEU A 114 -8.03 -17.94 8.04
CA LEU A 114 -8.98 -17.75 6.97
C LEU A 114 -10.38 -17.49 7.53
N PRO A 115 -11.00 -16.33 7.23
CA PRO A 115 -12.42 -16.13 7.46
C PRO A 115 -13.21 -16.80 6.32
N GLU A 116 -13.97 -17.83 6.64
CA GLU A 116 -14.84 -18.54 5.69
C GLU A 116 -16.30 -18.18 5.96
N VAL A 117 -17.00 -17.72 4.92
CA VAL A 117 -18.44 -17.43 5.00
C VAL A 117 -19.20 -18.76 4.91
N GLU A 118 -19.69 -19.26 6.06
CA GLU A 118 -20.51 -20.47 6.13
C GLU A 118 -21.95 -20.20 5.63
N HIS A 119 -22.47 -18.99 5.86
CA HIS A 119 -23.80 -18.59 5.43
C HIS A 119 -23.87 -17.07 5.18
N ALA A 120 -24.54 -16.67 4.11
CA ALA A 120 -24.99 -15.30 3.90
C ALA A 120 -26.35 -15.30 3.20
N ALA A 121 -27.36 -14.70 3.81
CA ALA A 121 -28.69 -14.60 3.21
C ALA A 121 -28.62 -13.78 1.89
N PRO A 122 -29.47 -14.07 0.89
CA PRO A 122 -29.51 -13.29 -0.35
C PRO A 122 -29.68 -11.78 -0.08
N GLY A 123 -28.90 -10.95 -0.77
CA GLY A 123 -28.93 -9.49 -0.58
C GLY A 123 -28.20 -8.97 0.68
N SER A 124 -27.49 -9.83 1.41
CA SER A 124 -26.72 -9.40 2.59
C SER A 124 -25.56 -8.46 2.21
N SER A 125 -25.49 -7.35 2.93
CA SER A 125 -24.42 -6.36 2.82
C SER A 125 -23.56 -6.42 4.08
N TYR A 126 -22.27 -6.72 3.92
CA TYR A 126 -21.37 -7.01 5.03
C TYR A 126 -19.88 -6.84 4.66
N ASP A 127 -19.03 -6.66 5.65
CA ASP A 127 -17.58 -6.66 5.51
C ASP A 127 -16.95 -7.57 6.55
N ILE A 128 -15.85 -8.22 6.20
CA ILE A 128 -15.03 -9.01 7.13
C ILE A 128 -13.63 -8.43 7.07
N ASP A 129 -13.14 -7.96 8.22
CA ASP A 129 -11.82 -7.34 8.32
C ASP A 129 -10.99 -8.05 9.40
N PHE A 130 -9.72 -8.30 9.11
CA PHE A 130 -8.70 -8.44 10.13
C PHE A 130 -8.32 -7.06 10.66
N VAL A 131 -8.22 -6.95 11.98
CA VAL A 131 -8.02 -5.67 12.68
C VAL A 131 -6.99 -5.82 13.80
N THR A 132 -6.42 -4.70 14.25
CA THR A 132 -5.58 -4.64 15.47
C THR A 132 -5.88 -3.40 16.31
N ASP A 133 -5.66 -3.48 17.62
CA ASP A 133 -5.61 -2.32 18.52
C ASP A 133 -4.17 -1.94 18.93
N ASP A 134 -3.17 -2.66 18.39
CA ASP A 134 -1.76 -2.30 18.54
C ASP A 134 -1.49 -0.95 17.88
N GLN A 135 -0.59 -0.17 18.49
CA GLN A 135 -0.22 1.12 17.94
C GLN A 135 0.78 0.96 16.79
N PRO A 136 0.58 1.67 15.66
CA PRO A 136 1.51 1.63 14.55
C PRO A 136 2.85 2.25 14.96
N VAL A 137 3.95 1.68 14.47
CA VAL A 137 5.30 2.24 14.70
C VAL A 137 5.62 3.41 13.76
N SER A 138 4.91 3.50 12.64
CA SER A 138 5.05 4.56 11.64
C SER A 138 3.76 5.38 11.54
N PRO A 139 3.44 6.24 12.53
CA PRO A 139 2.21 7.05 12.51
C PRO A 139 2.22 8.14 11.42
N HIS A 140 3.40 8.50 10.90
CA HIS A 140 3.58 9.45 9.80
C HIS A 140 3.87 8.76 8.46
N LEU A 141 3.40 7.51 8.30
CA LEU A 141 3.59 6.76 7.06
C LEU A 141 3.10 7.58 5.86
N ARG A 142 3.98 7.73 4.86
CA ARG A 142 3.65 8.31 3.55
C ARG A 142 4.35 7.53 2.46
N ILE A 143 3.59 6.93 1.55
CA ILE A 143 4.06 6.04 0.49
C ILE A 143 3.86 6.74 -0.86
N ASN A 144 4.91 6.85 -1.67
CA ASN A 144 4.77 7.23 -3.08
C ASN A 144 4.68 5.97 -3.94
N TYR A 145 3.54 5.75 -4.57
CA TYR A 145 3.35 4.69 -5.55
C TYR A 145 3.88 5.18 -6.90
N ILE A 146 4.70 4.38 -7.58
CA ILE A 146 5.40 4.79 -8.80
C ILE A 146 5.14 3.74 -9.89
N PHE A 147 4.59 4.17 -11.02
CA PHE A 147 4.64 3.40 -12.26
C PHE A 147 5.18 4.23 -13.40
N CYS A 148 5.89 3.56 -14.31
CA CYS A 148 6.34 4.15 -15.56
C CYS A 148 5.54 3.61 -16.73
N THR A 149 5.30 4.45 -17.73
CA THR A 149 4.53 4.07 -18.92
C THR A 149 5.22 4.44 -20.22
N PHE A 150 4.92 3.71 -21.28
CA PHE A 150 5.33 4.02 -22.64
C PHE A 150 4.16 3.78 -23.60
N LYS A 151 3.48 4.86 -24.02
CA LYS A 151 2.39 4.83 -25.01
C LYS A 151 1.20 3.92 -24.63
N ARG A 152 0.82 3.91 -23.34
CA ARG A 152 -0.31 3.11 -22.79
C ARG A 152 -1.30 3.97 -21.99
N ALA A 153 -1.74 5.08 -22.58
CA ALA A 153 -2.57 6.08 -21.90
C ALA A 153 -3.83 5.50 -21.22
N GLU A 154 -4.51 4.53 -21.84
CA GLU A 154 -5.74 3.93 -21.28
C GLU A 154 -5.50 3.18 -19.96
N TYR A 155 -4.49 2.31 -19.91
CA TYR A 155 -4.13 1.57 -18.70
C TYR A 155 -3.72 2.50 -17.55
N VAL A 156 -2.92 3.50 -17.89
CA VAL A 156 -2.38 4.49 -16.95
C VAL A 156 -3.48 5.35 -16.35
N GLN A 157 -4.41 5.82 -17.18
CA GLN A 157 -5.57 6.58 -16.73
C GLN A 157 -6.46 5.74 -15.81
N HIS A 158 -6.76 4.50 -16.20
CA HIS A 158 -7.54 3.59 -15.37
C HIS A 158 -6.90 3.38 -14.00
N ASN A 159 -5.58 3.11 -13.96
CA ASN A 159 -4.85 2.88 -12.73
C ASN A 159 -4.78 4.12 -11.83
N ALA A 160 -4.63 5.32 -12.42
CA ALA A 160 -4.73 6.58 -11.68
C ALA A 160 -6.12 6.79 -11.07
N ASP A 161 -7.19 6.41 -11.77
CA ASP A 161 -8.56 6.55 -11.27
C ASP A 161 -8.89 5.55 -10.15
N VAL A 162 -8.38 4.31 -10.23
CA VAL A 162 -8.44 3.33 -9.13
C VAL A 162 -7.71 3.86 -7.89
N PHE A 163 -6.54 4.49 -8.07
CA PHE A 163 -5.80 5.12 -6.97
C PHE A 163 -6.59 6.30 -6.36
N ARG A 164 -7.17 7.18 -7.17
CA ARG A 164 -8.01 8.29 -6.69
C ARG A 164 -9.22 7.80 -5.91
N ASP A 165 -9.85 6.71 -6.36
CA ASP A 165 -10.95 6.08 -5.64
C ASP A 165 -10.49 5.52 -4.27
N TYR A 166 -9.31 4.89 -4.22
CA TYR A 166 -8.67 4.49 -2.95
C TYR A 166 -8.47 5.68 -2.00
N ILE A 167 -7.84 6.77 -2.48
CA ILE A 167 -7.62 7.99 -1.69
C ILE A 167 -8.94 8.53 -1.14
N ARG A 168 -9.98 8.61 -1.97
CA ARG A 168 -11.30 9.15 -1.60
C ARG A 168 -12.00 8.27 -0.55
N ARG A 169 -12.05 6.96 -0.78
CA ARG A 169 -12.77 6.01 0.10
C ARG A 169 -12.07 5.78 1.43
N ARG A 170 -10.74 5.80 1.44
CA ARG A 170 -9.92 5.54 2.64
C ARG A 170 -9.40 6.83 3.30
N GLN A 171 -9.69 8.00 2.73
CA GLN A 171 -9.17 9.31 3.15
C GLN A 171 -7.63 9.32 3.27
N ALA A 172 -6.96 8.64 2.34
CA ALA A 172 -5.53 8.31 2.44
C ALA A 172 -4.59 9.38 1.83
N GLY A 173 -5.06 10.59 1.54
CA GLY A 173 -4.25 11.63 0.86
C GLY A 173 -3.00 12.09 1.65
N ASN A 174 -3.04 11.94 2.98
CA ASN A 174 -1.85 12.20 3.81
C ASN A 174 -0.85 11.03 3.81
N GLU A 175 -1.30 9.81 3.44
CA GLU A 175 -0.52 8.57 3.56
C GLU A 175 -0.03 8.02 2.22
N ALA A 176 -0.64 8.43 1.12
CA ALA A 176 -0.36 7.89 -0.20
C ALA A 176 -0.35 8.98 -1.26
N HIS A 177 0.62 8.86 -2.17
CA HIS A 177 0.75 9.69 -3.37
C HIS A 177 1.02 8.77 -4.56
N LEU A 178 0.65 9.20 -5.77
CA LEU A 178 0.95 8.48 -7.00
C LEU A 178 1.83 9.33 -7.90
N THR A 179 2.87 8.71 -8.46
CA THR A 179 3.78 9.32 -9.42
C THR A 179 3.82 8.50 -10.69
N VAL A 180 3.47 9.15 -11.79
CA VAL A 180 3.48 8.58 -13.14
C VAL A 180 4.71 9.10 -13.88
N VAL A 181 5.54 8.20 -14.38
CA VAL A 181 6.69 8.55 -15.21
C VAL A 181 6.41 8.17 -16.66
N ASP A 182 6.26 9.15 -17.54
CA ASP A 182 5.93 8.94 -18.94
C ASP A 182 7.18 8.91 -19.81
N ASN A 183 7.67 7.70 -20.10
CA ASN A 183 8.79 7.43 -20.99
C ASN A 183 8.43 7.65 -22.48
N GLY A 184 7.15 7.86 -22.81
CA GLY A 184 6.65 8.04 -24.17
C GLY A 184 6.69 9.50 -24.64
N SER A 185 6.98 10.44 -23.73
CA SER A 185 7.05 11.87 -24.02
C SER A 185 8.31 12.22 -24.83
N GLY A 186 8.12 12.78 -26.02
CA GLY A 186 9.21 13.32 -26.86
C GLY A 186 9.56 14.78 -26.53
N SER A 187 8.95 15.34 -25.49
CA SER A 187 8.98 16.74 -25.06
C SER A 187 8.90 16.82 -23.54
N GLU A 188 9.01 18.02 -22.97
CA GLU A 188 8.79 18.25 -21.53
C GLU A 188 7.34 17.99 -21.08
N ASP A 189 6.38 18.03 -22.02
CA ASP A 189 4.99 17.70 -21.74
C ASP A 189 4.72 16.19 -21.83
N SER A 190 4.00 15.65 -20.84
CA SER A 190 3.56 14.25 -20.82
C SER A 190 2.41 14.02 -21.81
N ALA A 191 2.46 12.87 -22.50
CA ALA A 191 1.43 12.41 -23.42
C ALA A 191 0.60 11.23 -22.84
N CYS A 192 0.80 10.88 -21.56
CA CYS A 192 0.11 9.74 -20.94
C CYS A 192 -1.38 9.97 -20.63
N GLY A 193 -1.87 11.21 -20.76
CA GLY A 193 -3.28 11.57 -20.57
C GLY A 193 -3.71 11.80 -19.11
N VAL A 194 -2.92 11.35 -18.13
CA VAL A 194 -3.22 11.57 -16.71
C VAL A 194 -3.01 13.02 -16.33
N GLN A 195 -4.06 13.64 -15.77
CA GLN A 195 -3.99 14.99 -15.23
C GLN A 195 -3.40 14.95 -13.81
N PRO A 196 -2.37 15.77 -13.49
CA PRO A 196 -1.85 15.86 -12.13
C PRO A 196 -2.84 16.54 -11.19
N ASP A 197 -2.78 16.20 -9.91
CA ASP A 197 -3.60 16.77 -8.84
C ASP A 197 -2.85 16.73 -7.50
N ALA A 198 -3.53 17.01 -6.38
CA ALA A 198 -2.91 17.06 -5.05
C ALA A 198 -2.24 15.73 -4.62
N ASN A 199 -2.68 14.58 -5.15
CA ASN A 199 -2.19 13.25 -4.78
C ASN A 199 -1.59 12.48 -5.98
N VAL A 200 -1.56 13.10 -7.18
CA VAL A 200 -1.04 12.50 -8.41
C VAL A 200 -0.08 13.46 -9.09
N SER A 201 1.16 13.02 -9.33
CA SER A 201 2.17 13.77 -10.10
C SER A 201 2.52 13.02 -11.38
N VAL A 202 2.88 13.77 -12.42
CA VAL A 202 3.28 13.22 -13.72
C VAL A 202 4.59 13.86 -14.14
N PHE A 203 5.56 13.03 -14.54
CA PHE A 203 6.86 13.46 -15.03
C PHE A 203 7.09 12.95 -16.44
N ALA A 204 7.44 13.85 -17.35
CA ALA A 204 7.99 13.48 -18.65
C ALA A 204 9.40 12.90 -18.48
N ASN A 205 9.70 11.83 -19.22
CA ASN A 205 10.98 11.15 -19.22
C ASN A 205 11.28 10.67 -20.65
N GLY A 206 12.54 10.76 -21.06
CA GLY A 206 13.00 10.11 -22.28
C GLY A 206 12.81 8.60 -22.19
N ASN A 207 12.85 7.91 -23.33
CA ASN A 207 12.67 6.46 -23.35
C ASN A 207 13.91 5.74 -22.82
N THR A 208 13.96 5.58 -21.50
CA THR A 208 15.00 4.82 -20.77
C THR A 208 14.49 3.45 -20.32
N GLY A 209 13.39 2.97 -20.92
CA GLY A 209 12.76 1.70 -20.59
C GLY A 209 12.18 1.66 -19.17
N GLY A 210 11.70 0.48 -18.74
CA GLY A 210 11.09 0.30 -17.43
C GLY A 210 12.03 0.67 -16.28
N ALA A 211 13.27 0.18 -16.34
CA ALA A 211 14.26 0.41 -15.30
C ALA A 211 14.59 1.91 -15.12
N GLY A 212 14.76 2.62 -16.23
CA GLY A 212 14.96 4.07 -16.23
C GLY A 212 13.74 4.85 -15.74
N GLY A 213 12.52 4.44 -16.12
CA GLY A 213 11.28 5.07 -15.67
C GLY A 213 11.07 4.92 -14.15
N PHE A 214 11.24 3.71 -13.62
CA PHE A 214 11.18 3.46 -12.18
C PHE A 214 12.28 4.22 -11.43
N GLY A 215 13.52 4.19 -11.93
CA GLY A 215 14.63 4.94 -11.34
C GLY A 215 14.39 6.45 -11.34
N ARG A 216 13.75 7.00 -12.39
CA ARG A 216 13.35 8.41 -12.42
C ARG A 216 12.29 8.73 -11.37
N GLY A 217 11.27 7.88 -11.21
CA GLY A 217 10.26 8.07 -10.16
C GLY A 217 10.86 8.03 -8.76
N ILE A 218 11.81 7.10 -8.52
CA ILE A 218 12.56 7.04 -7.25
C ILE A 218 13.38 8.32 -7.05
N TYR A 219 14.05 8.80 -8.11
CA TYR A 219 14.81 10.04 -8.08
C TYR A 219 13.93 11.24 -7.68
N GLU A 220 12.80 11.44 -8.36
CA GLU A 220 11.90 12.56 -8.07
C GLU A 220 11.37 12.51 -6.64
N SER A 221 11.07 11.30 -6.15
CA SER A 221 10.59 11.07 -4.78
C SER A 221 11.63 11.38 -3.71
N CYS A 222 12.89 11.02 -3.94
CA CYS A 222 13.93 11.06 -2.91
C CYS A 222 14.85 12.28 -3.01
N TYR A 223 15.02 12.84 -4.21
CA TYR A 223 16.06 13.84 -4.50
C TYR A 223 15.60 14.98 -5.40
N GLY A 224 14.54 14.77 -6.20
CA GLY A 224 14.04 15.72 -7.17
C GLY A 224 12.87 16.56 -6.67
N ALA A 225 11.92 16.82 -7.56
CA ALA A 225 10.82 17.76 -7.36
C ALA A 225 9.86 17.38 -6.22
N GLN A 226 9.85 16.10 -5.80
CA GLN A 226 8.97 15.63 -4.73
C GLN A 226 9.71 15.33 -3.42
N ALA A 227 11.02 15.62 -3.31
CA ALA A 227 11.79 15.33 -2.09
C ALA A 227 11.19 15.97 -0.82
N GLU A 228 10.59 17.15 -0.95
CA GLU A 228 9.94 17.88 0.16
C GLU A 228 8.58 17.32 0.58
N GLN A 229 8.04 16.32 -0.13
CA GLN A 229 6.76 15.67 0.21
C GLN A 229 6.85 14.78 1.45
N GLY A 230 8.05 14.48 1.94
CA GLY A 230 8.26 13.68 3.16
C GLY A 230 7.86 12.22 3.01
N PHE A 231 8.13 11.60 1.86
CA PHE A 231 7.87 10.18 1.65
C PHE A 231 8.75 9.32 2.58
N THR A 232 8.09 8.38 3.28
CA THR A 232 8.78 7.36 4.09
C THR A 232 9.18 6.16 3.25
N HIS A 233 8.39 5.84 2.23
CA HIS A 233 8.56 4.68 1.36
C HIS A 233 8.19 5.03 -0.08
N VAL A 234 8.75 4.29 -1.03
CA VAL A 234 8.29 4.25 -2.41
C VAL A 234 7.83 2.83 -2.73
N CYS A 235 6.75 2.69 -3.50
CA CYS A 235 6.23 1.40 -3.96
C CYS A 235 6.18 1.39 -5.47
N LEU A 236 6.99 0.54 -6.10
CA LEU A 236 7.02 0.35 -7.55
C LEU A 236 5.89 -0.58 -7.98
N LEU A 237 5.21 -0.24 -9.07
CA LEU A 237 4.18 -1.06 -9.70
C LEU A 237 4.19 -0.88 -11.23
N ASP A 238 3.76 -1.90 -11.98
CA ASP A 238 3.72 -1.85 -13.45
C ASP A 238 2.50 -1.06 -13.96
N ASP A 239 2.56 -0.54 -15.19
CA ASP A 239 1.45 0.24 -15.78
C ASP A 239 0.32 -0.62 -16.34
N ASP A 240 0.60 -1.88 -16.70
CA ASP A 240 -0.35 -2.85 -17.27
C ASP A 240 -0.83 -3.91 -16.27
N ILE A 241 -0.84 -3.57 -14.99
CA ILE A 241 -1.48 -4.41 -13.96
C ILE A 241 -2.93 -4.00 -13.75
N TYR A 242 -3.74 -4.97 -13.33
CA TYR A 242 -5.09 -4.72 -12.86
C TYR A 242 -5.04 -4.40 -11.36
N LEU A 243 -5.14 -3.12 -11.04
CA LEU A 243 -5.14 -2.64 -9.66
C LEU A 243 -6.44 -2.95 -8.94
N HIS A 244 -6.31 -3.28 -7.66
CA HIS A 244 -7.44 -3.41 -6.75
C HIS A 244 -7.24 -2.49 -5.54
N PRO A 245 -8.22 -1.65 -5.15
CA PRO A 245 -8.06 -0.68 -4.05
C PRO A 245 -7.60 -1.29 -2.73
N GLU A 246 -7.98 -2.54 -2.47
CA GLU A 246 -7.58 -3.27 -1.27
C GLU A 246 -6.07 -3.57 -1.22
N MET A 247 -5.37 -3.65 -2.35
CA MET A 247 -3.91 -3.82 -2.35
C MET A 247 -3.19 -2.60 -1.78
N PHE A 248 -3.67 -1.39 -2.08
CA PHE A 248 -3.17 -0.17 -1.45
C PHE A 248 -3.47 -0.16 0.05
N ALA A 249 -4.66 -0.60 0.46
CA ALA A 249 -5.05 -0.66 1.87
C ALA A 249 -4.20 -1.67 2.66
N ARG A 250 -3.98 -2.88 2.14
CA ARG A 250 -3.16 -3.92 2.77
C ARG A 250 -1.70 -3.52 2.85
N ASN A 251 -1.16 -2.95 1.77
CA ASN A 251 0.21 -2.44 1.79
C ASN A 251 0.35 -1.33 2.83
N THR A 252 -0.52 -0.33 2.82
CA THR A 252 -0.52 0.75 3.83
C THR A 252 -0.60 0.20 5.25
N ALA A 253 -1.47 -0.78 5.50
CA ALA A 253 -1.56 -1.43 6.81
C ALA A 253 -0.28 -2.16 7.18
N PHE A 254 0.30 -2.96 6.29
CA PHE A 254 1.55 -3.68 6.56
C PHE A 254 2.71 -2.73 6.84
N MET A 255 2.85 -1.67 6.01
CA MET A 255 3.90 -0.67 6.16
C MET A 255 3.79 0.14 7.47
N ARG A 256 2.58 0.34 8.03
CA ARG A 256 2.40 1.01 9.33
C ARG A 256 3.05 0.26 10.49
N PHE A 257 3.16 -1.06 10.38
CA PHE A 257 3.72 -1.95 11.41
C PHE A 257 5.09 -2.54 11.01
N LEU A 258 5.60 -2.23 9.82
CA LEU A 258 6.85 -2.79 9.31
C LEU A 258 8.04 -2.40 10.20
N LYS A 259 8.88 -3.38 10.55
CA LYS A 259 10.16 -3.16 11.23
C LYS A 259 11.19 -2.57 10.24
N PRO A 260 12.15 -1.75 10.69
CA PRO A 260 13.30 -1.38 9.87
C PRO A 260 14.06 -2.62 9.37
N GLY A 261 14.71 -2.52 8.20
CA GLY A 261 15.48 -3.62 7.62
C GLY A 261 14.66 -4.60 6.78
N PHE A 262 13.44 -4.24 6.39
CA PHE A 262 12.60 -5.01 5.47
C PHE A 262 12.14 -4.18 4.27
N HIS A 263 11.98 -4.84 3.13
CA HIS A 263 11.23 -4.32 1.99
C HIS A 263 10.18 -5.35 1.55
N VAL A 264 9.09 -4.89 0.94
CA VAL A 264 7.88 -5.69 0.75
C VAL A 264 7.61 -5.93 -0.73
N GLY A 265 7.38 -7.18 -1.11
CA GLY A 265 6.92 -7.57 -2.44
C GLY A 265 5.48 -8.10 -2.45
N ALA A 266 4.98 -8.45 -3.64
CA ALA A 266 3.72 -9.19 -3.79
C ALA A 266 3.85 -10.32 -4.82
N PRO A 267 3.15 -11.46 -4.63
CA PRO A 267 3.03 -12.48 -5.65
C PRO A 267 2.27 -11.96 -6.89
N MET A 268 2.69 -12.43 -8.06
CA MET A 268 2.06 -12.14 -9.35
C MET A 268 1.15 -13.30 -9.78
N TYR A 269 -0.03 -12.95 -10.30
CA TYR A 269 -1.05 -13.87 -10.79
C TYR A 269 -1.46 -13.49 -12.23
N PRO A 270 -1.64 -14.47 -13.14
CA PRO A 270 -2.07 -14.19 -14.50
C PRO A 270 -3.46 -13.57 -14.56
N ALA A 271 -3.60 -12.47 -15.28
CA ALA A 271 -4.86 -11.79 -15.50
C ALA A 271 -5.78 -12.51 -16.51
N SER A 272 -5.25 -13.47 -17.29
CA SER A 272 -5.99 -14.24 -18.30
C SER A 272 -7.05 -15.20 -17.72
N SER A 273 -7.27 -15.18 -16.39
CA SER A 273 -8.34 -15.96 -15.76
C SER A 273 -9.69 -15.32 -16.06
N GLN A 274 -10.67 -16.17 -16.39
CA GLN A 274 -12.07 -15.75 -16.54
C GLN A 274 -12.49 -15.06 -15.23
N ASN A 275 -12.75 -13.75 -15.29
CA ASN A 275 -13.08 -12.84 -14.18
C ASN A 275 -11.92 -12.21 -13.38
N ARG A 276 -10.65 -12.29 -13.83
CA ARG A 276 -9.49 -11.65 -13.15
C ARG A 276 -9.35 -12.07 -11.67
N ILE A 277 -9.60 -13.34 -11.38
CA ILE A 277 -9.49 -13.91 -10.03
C ILE A 277 -8.09 -14.56 -9.90
N PRO A 278 -7.30 -14.24 -8.87
CA PRO A 278 -5.98 -14.82 -8.66
C PRO A 278 -6.10 -16.29 -8.25
N ARG A 279 -6.15 -17.22 -9.22
CA ARG A 279 -6.31 -18.66 -8.94
C ARG A 279 -4.99 -19.39 -8.84
N ARG A 280 -4.06 -19.13 -9.75
CA ARG A 280 -2.74 -19.78 -9.81
C ARG A 280 -1.65 -18.74 -9.80
N SER A 281 -0.68 -18.88 -8.90
CA SER A 281 0.47 -17.97 -8.86
C SER A 281 1.37 -18.20 -10.07
N ALA A 282 1.74 -17.13 -10.75
CA ALA A 282 2.78 -17.17 -11.79
C ALA A 282 4.18 -17.10 -11.15
N CYS A 283 4.32 -16.27 -10.13
CA CYS A 283 5.56 -16.09 -9.39
C CYS A 283 5.29 -15.48 -8.02
N PHE A 284 5.76 -16.12 -6.96
CA PHE A 284 5.80 -15.56 -5.61
C PHE A 284 6.99 -14.60 -5.45
N GLY A 285 8.16 -15.00 -5.97
CA GLY A 285 9.41 -14.25 -5.96
C GLY A 285 10.51 -15.07 -6.64
N HIS A 286 11.69 -14.49 -6.87
CA HIS A 286 12.76 -15.14 -7.61
C HIS A 286 13.94 -15.56 -6.73
N LYS A 287 14.48 -16.76 -6.98
CA LYS A 287 15.74 -17.23 -6.41
C LYS A 287 16.88 -17.05 -7.41
N TYR A 288 17.87 -16.25 -7.03
CA TYR A 288 19.01 -15.89 -7.87
C TYR A 288 20.09 -16.98 -7.83
N ARG A 289 20.40 -17.56 -9.00
CA ARG A 289 21.45 -18.59 -9.12
C ARG A 289 22.84 -18.01 -9.39
N GLY A 290 22.89 -16.84 -10.03
CA GLY A 290 24.14 -16.18 -10.44
C GLY A 290 25.06 -17.00 -11.35
N SER A 291 24.45 -17.79 -12.23
CA SER A 291 25.11 -18.39 -13.39
C SER A 291 25.17 -17.41 -14.56
N VAL A 292 26.04 -17.69 -15.54
CA VAL A 292 26.14 -16.93 -16.81
C VAL A 292 24.81 -16.95 -17.56
N HIS A 293 24.11 -18.08 -17.54
CA HIS A 293 22.72 -18.17 -17.99
C HIS A 293 21.72 -17.61 -16.94
N PRO A 294 20.72 -16.78 -17.32
CA PRO A 294 19.71 -16.23 -16.42
C PRO A 294 18.58 -17.23 -16.11
N SER A 295 18.93 -18.40 -15.60
CA SER A 295 18.02 -19.50 -15.19
C SER A 295 17.62 -19.41 -13.71
N ASP A 296 17.25 -18.21 -13.26
CA ASP A 296 16.71 -18.01 -11.91
C ASP A 296 15.39 -18.77 -11.75
N SER A 297 15.06 -19.15 -10.52
CA SER A 297 13.87 -19.95 -10.23
C SER A 297 12.74 -19.04 -9.76
N ALA A 298 11.59 -19.10 -10.43
CA ALA A 298 10.35 -18.48 -9.98
C ALA A 298 9.73 -19.37 -8.90
N LEU A 299 9.79 -18.93 -7.64
CA LEU A 299 9.21 -19.64 -6.50
C LEU A 299 7.68 -19.55 -6.56
N GLY A 300 6.99 -20.57 -6.08
CA GLY A 300 5.52 -20.60 -6.03
C GLY A 300 4.81 -20.67 -7.38
N ALA A 301 5.54 -20.77 -8.50
CA ALA A 301 4.95 -20.87 -9.83
C ALA A 301 4.04 -22.11 -9.95
N GLY A 302 2.80 -21.89 -10.39
CA GLY A 302 1.77 -22.93 -10.57
C GLY A 302 0.96 -23.27 -9.32
N LEU A 303 1.28 -22.71 -8.14
CA LEU A 303 0.51 -22.98 -6.92
C LEU A 303 -0.93 -22.46 -7.02
N ASP A 304 -1.88 -23.30 -6.61
CA ASP A 304 -3.29 -22.96 -6.54
C ASP A 304 -3.58 -22.21 -5.22
N THR A 305 -4.18 -21.03 -5.31
CA THR A 305 -4.53 -20.22 -4.13
C THR A 305 -5.55 -20.89 -3.21
N ALA A 306 -6.31 -21.89 -3.67
CA ALA A 306 -7.14 -22.70 -2.80
C ALA A 306 -6.30 -23.63 -1.88
N ASP A 307 -5.07 -23.98 -2.27
CA ASP A 307 -4.13 -24.77 -1.47
C ASP A 307 -3.26 -23.86 -0.59
N ILE A 308 -3.89 -23.27 0.43
CA ILE A 308 -3.21 -22.41 1.41
C ILE A 308 -2.01 -23.12 2.07
N PRO A 309 -2.08 -24.40 2.48
CA PRO A 309 -0.93 -25.11 3.02
C PRO A 309 0.29 -25.16 2.08
N ALA A 310 0.11 -25.20 0.76
CA ALA A 310 1.23 -25.12 -0.19
C ALA A 310 1.96 -23.77 -0.13
N PHE A 311 1.24 -22.66 0.04
CA PHE A 311 1.84 -21.33 0.24
C PHE A 311 2.57 -21.21 1.58
N ILE A 312 2.08 -21.89 2.63
CA ILE A 312 2.75 -21.90 3.94
C ILE A 312 4.07 -22.69 3.85
N ARG A 313 4.08 -23.85 3.17
CA ARG A 313 5.23 -24.77 3.12
C ARG A 313 6.29 -24.48 2.04
N MET A 314 5.99 -23.62 1.06
CA MET A 314 6.95 -23.33 -0.01
C MET A 314 8.23 -22.66 0.53
N ASP A 315 9.28 -22.58 -0.30
CA ASP A 315 10.40 -21.71 0.00
C ASP A 315 9.94 -20.24 -0.05
N ARG A 316 9.96 -19.58 1.11
CA ARG A 316 9.53 -18.19 1.30
C ARG A 316 10.70 -17.20 1.39
N ARG A 317 11.90 -17.59 0.90
CA ARG A 317 13.12 -16.76 0.93
C ARG A 317 13.62 -16.40 -0.48
N PRO A 318 12.83 -15.66 -1.27
CA PRO A 318 13.28 -15.14 -2.56
C PRO A 318 14.41 -14.14 -2.36
N ASP A 319 15.28 -14.01 -3.37
CA ASP A 319 16.34 -12.99 -3.42
C ASP A 319 15.85 -11.68 -4.06
N SER A 320 14.77 -11.73 -4.83
CA SER A 320 14.13 -10.53 -5.41
C SER A 320 12.64 -10.73 -5.68
N THR A 321 11.93 -9.60 -5.81
CA THR A 321 10.55 -9.49 -6.29
C THR A 321 10.55 -8.64 -7.56
N GLY A 322 9.63 -8.89 -8.48
CA GLY A 322 9.46 -8.00 -9.62
C GLY A 322 8.90 -6.65 -9.20
N TRP A 323 9.17 -5.61 -9.99
CA TRP A 323 8.70 -4.25 -9.75
C TRP A 323 7.23 -4.01 -10.13
N TRP A 324 6.46 -5.08 -10.33
CA TRP A 324 4.99 -5.02 -10.32
C TRP A 324 4.43 -4.70 -8.93
N TRP A 325 5.17 -5.03 -7.86
CA TRP A 325 4.94 -4.57 -6.49
C TRP A 325 6.24 -4.69 -5.69
N SER A 326 6.88 -3.56 -5.40
CA SER A 326 8.09 -3.51 -4.57
C SER A 326 8.10 -2.24 -3.73
N CYS A 327 7.80 -2.36 -2.44
CA CYS A 327 7.77 -1.25 -1.49
C CYS A 327 9.06 -1.19 -0.67
N VAL A 328 9.80 -0.10 -0.79
CA VAL A 328 11.15 0.09 -0.21
C VAL A 328 11.18 1.40 0.59
N ALA A 329 11.85 1.39 1.73
CA ALA A 329 12.04 2.59 2.54
C ALA A 329 12.95 3.61 1.84
N VAL A 330 12.57 4.89 1.88
CA VAL A 330 13.39 6.00 1.35
C VAL A 330 14.75 6.06 2.06
N ALA A 331 14.79 5.72 3.34
CA ALA A 331 16.02 5.60 4.13
C ALA A 331 17.01 4.58 3.52
N ASP A 332 16.52 3.42 3.09
CA ASP A 332 17.35 2.41 2.45
C ASP A 332 17.80 2.84 1.06
N ILE A 333 16.94 3.53 0.31
CA ILE A 333 17.31 4.12 -1.00
C ILE A 333 18.43 5.14 -0.85
N HIS A 334 18.39 6.00 0.17
CA HIS A 334 19.50 6.92 0.48
C HIS A 334 20.78 6.18 0.86
N ARG A 335 20.66 5.03 1.53
CA ARG A 335 21.80 4.22 1.97
C ARG A 335 22.48 3.49 0.81
N ILE A 336 21.71 2.92 -0.11
CA ILE A 336 22.24 2.05 -1.18
C ILE A 336 22.32 2.73 -2.55
N GLY A 337 21.66 3.87 -2.75
CA GLY A 337 21.54 4.58 -4.01
C GLY A 337 20.37 4.14 -4.89
N LEU A 338 20.23 4.77 -6.05
CA LEU A 338 19.21 4.46 -7.06
C LEU A 338 19.49 3.14 -7.79
N PRO A 339 18.55 2.59 -8.57
CA PRO A 339 18.80 1.42 -9.40
C PRO A 339 19.98 1.60 -10.35
N TYR A 340 20.61 0.49 -10.74
CA TYR A 340 21.57 0.53 -11.85
C TYR A 340 20.81 0.79 -13.16
N PRO A 341 21.28 1.69 -14.05
CA PRO A 341 20.55 2.15 -15.23
C PRO A 341 20.57 1.10 -16.35
N PHE A 342 19.85 0.01 -16.13
CA PHE A 342 19.43 -0.85 -17.22
C PHE A 342 18.28 -0.17 -17.98
N PHE A 343 17.98 -0.69 -19.18
CA PHE A 343 16.79 -0.31 -19.94
C PHE A 343 15.56 -1.09 -19.46
N ILE A 344 15.66 -2.42 -19.46
CA ILE A 344 14.67 -3.37 -18.93
C ILE A 344 15.40 -4.62 -18.42
N LYS A 345 14.76 -5.37 -17.50
CA LYS A 345 15.19 -6.68 -16.97
C LYS A 345 16.43 -6.62 -16.09
N MET A 346 16.45 -7.49 -15.06
CA MET A 346 17.56 -7.64 -14.10
C MET A 346 17.78 -6.44 -13.17
N ASP A 347 17.04 -5.35 -13.38
CA ASP A 347 16.93 -4.18 -12.53
C ASP A 347 16.34 -4.53 -11.16
N ASP A 348 15.24 -5.26 -11.15
CA ASP A 348 14.61 -5.80 -9.96
C ASP A 348 15.52 -6.76 -9.17
N VAL A 349 16.22 -7.65 -9.87
CA VAL A 349 17.19 -8.59 -9.28
C VAL A 349 18.42 -7.87 -8.75
N GLU A 350 19.01 -6.91 -9.49
CA GLU A 350 20.16 -6.12 -9.02
C GLU A 350 19.82 -5.35 -7.76
N TYR A 351 18.67 -4.66 -7.76
CA TYR A 351 18.26 -3.83 -6.63
C TYR A 351 17.95 -4.68 -5.39
N GLY A 352 17.20 -5.78 -5.57
CA GLY A 352 16.88 -6.71 -4.48
C GLY A 352 18.13 -7.33 -3.84
N LEU A 353 19.10 -7.75 -4.65
CA LEU A 353 20.37 -8.28 -4.13
C LEU A 353 21.18 -7.20 -3.41
N ARG A 354 21.19 -5.96 -3.89
CA ARG A 354 21.88 -4.85 -3.23
C ARG A 354 21.22 -4.46 -1.90
N LEU A 355 19.88 -4.48 -1.83
CA LEU A 355 19.13 -4.31 -0.58
C LEU A 355 19.50 -5.39 0.42
N ARG A 356 19.50 -6.66 -0.01
CA ARG A 356 19.91 -7.80 0.82
C ARG A 356 21.35 -7.68 1.32
N ASP A 357 22.29 -7.30 0.46
CA ASP A 357 23.69 -7.11 0.83
C ASP A 357 23.86 -5.95 1.84
N ALA A 358 22.92 -5.00 1.88
CA ALA A 358 22.83 -3.95 2.90
C ALA A 358 22.03 -4.38 4.16
N GLY A 359 21.63 -5.64 4.28
CA GLY A 359 20.85 -6.16 5.40
C GLY A 359 19.38 -5.75 5.38
N VAL A 360 18.81 -5.42 4.22
CA VAL A 360 17.37 -5.23 4.03
C VAL A 360 16.77 -6.51 3.44
N GLU A 361 15.97 -7.20 4.22
CA GLU A 361 15.38 -8.48 3.83
C GLU A 361 14.06 -8.29 3.05
N LEU A 362 13.86 -9.11 2.02
CA LEU A 362 12.61 -9.16 1.26
C LEU A 362 11.58 -10.01 2.01
N VAL A 363 10.43 -9.42 2.33
CA VAL A 363 9.24 -10.13 2.80
C VAL A 363 8.13 -10.05 1.76
N ILE A 364 7.47 -11.18 1.50
CA ILE A 364 6.32 -11.26 0.60
C ILE A 364 5.17 -11.94 1.37
N PRO A 365 4.12 -11.18 1.74
CA PRO A 365 2.89 -11.78 2.24
C PRO A 365 2.17 -12.50 1.09
N PHE A 366 1.82 -13.79 1.26
CA PHE A 366 1.06 -14.49 0.22
C PHE A 366 -0.37 -13.95 0.07
N SER A 367 -0.84 -13.16 1.05
CA SER A 367 -2.14 -12.50 0.99
C SER A 367 -2.12 -11.26 0.10
N PHE A 368 -0.95 -10.79 -0.34
CA PHE A 368 -0.85 -9.74 -1.35
C PHE A 368 -1.05 -10.35 -2.74
N TRP A 369 -1.45 -9.55 -3.72
CA TRP A 369 -1.59 -10.01 -5.09
C TRP A 369 -1.42 -8.87 -6.10
N VAL A 370 -0.83 -9.21 -7.24
CA VAL A 370 -0.90 -8.39 -8.44
C VAL A 370 -1.41 -9.23 -9.58
N LEU A 371 -2.37 -8.70 -10.33
CA LEU A 371 -2.88 -9.30 -11.54
C LEU A 371 -2.18 -8.64 -12.73
N HIS A 372 -1.50 -9.44 -13.53
CA HIS A 372 -0.71 -8.97 -14.67
C HIS A 372 -0.82 -9.99 -15.82
N ASP A 373 -0.64 -9.54 -17.06
CA ASP A 373 -0.64 -10.42 -18.23
C ASP A 373 0.54 -11.43 -18.19
N ASP A 374 0.41 -12.56 -18.88
CA ASP A 374 1.38 -13.65 -18.73
C ASP A 374 2.76 -13.30 -19.33
N PHE A 375 3.84 -13.80 -18.74
CA PHE A 375 5.22 -13.54 -19.21
C PHE A 375 5.45 -14.09 -20.63
N GLU A 376 4.78 -15.19 -20.98
CA GLU A 376 4.93 -15.89 -22.26
C GLU A 376 4.44 -15.06 -23.46
N GLU A 377 3.43 -14.21 -23.28
CA GLU A 377 2.90 -13.38 -24.36
C GLU A 377 3.91 -12.32 -24.83
N LYS A 378 4.77 -11.86 -23.90
CA LYS A 378 5.80 -10.86 -24.18
C LYS A 378 7.08 -11.49 -24.76
N TYR A 379 7.22 -12.82 -24.77
CA TYR A 379 8.46 -13.52 -25.12
C TYR A 379 8.98 -13.15 -26.53
N SER A 380 10.23 -12.67 -26.59
CA SER A 380 10.91 -12.30 -27.84
C SER A 380 12.43 -12.39 -27.72
N ALA A 381 13.10 -12.46 -28.87
CA ALA A 381 14.56 -12.40 -28.93
C ALA A 381 15.14 -11.10 -28.31
N ALA A 382 14.42 -9.97 -28.40
CA ALA A 382 14.82 -8.70 -27.78
C ALA A 382 14.90 -8.81 -26.25
N MET A 383 13.92 -9.44 -25.59
CA MET A 383 13.96 -9.61 -24.13
C MET A 383 15.17 -10.44 -23.67
N GLN A 384 15.56 -11.44 -24.47
CA GLN A 384 16.71 -12.27 -24.17
C GLN A 384 18.02 -11.48 -24.24
N TYR A 385 18.17 -10.55 -25.20
CA TYR A 385 19.32 -9.64 -25.25
C TYR A 385 19.54 -8.97 -23.88
N PHE A 386 18.50 -8.34 -23.32
CA PHE A 386 18.62 -7.60 -22.06
C PHE A 386 18.85 -8.54 -20.88
N ARG A 387 18.11 -9.67 -20.79
CA ARG A 387 18.29 -10.66 -19.73
C ARG A 387 19.73 -11.15 -19.64
N PHE A 388 20.33 -11.54 -20.77
CA PHE A 388 21.71 -12.03 -20.80
C PHE A 388 22.74 -10.92 -20.57
N ARG A 389 22.65 -9.80 -21.29
CA ARG A 389 23.60 -8.69 -21.14
C ARG A 389 23.62 -8.19 -19.70
N ASN A 390 22.45 -7.89 -19.13
CA ASN A 390 22.35 -7.33 -17.79
C ASN A 390 22.74 -8.37 -16.73
N ARG A 391 22.51 -9.67 -16.98
CA ARG A 391 23.03 -10.74 -16.14
C ARG A 391 24.55 -10.72 -16.06
N TRP A 392 25.25 -10.55 -17.18
CA TRP A 392 26.72 -10.48 -17.17
C TRP A 392 27.24 -9.20 -16.52
N VAL A 393 26.54 -8.07 -16.67
CA VAL A 393 26.82 -6.83 -15.92
C VAL A 393 26.70 -7.08 -14.42
N LEU A 394 25.63 -7.72 -13.96
CA LEU A 394 25.44 -8.05 -12.54
C LEU A 394 26.54 -8.98 -12.02
N LEU A 395 26.94 -10.00 -12.78
CA LEU A 395 28.07 -10.86 -12.41
C LEU A 395 29.38 -10.09 -12.32
N ALA A 396 29.62 -9.13 -13.23
CA ALA A 396 30.78 -8.24 -13.17
C ALA A 396 30.78 -7.39 -11.90
N GLN A 397 29.64 -6.78 -11.56
CA GLN A 397 29.47 -5.98 -10.35
C GLN A 397 29.70 -6.79 -9.07
N GLN A 398 29.31 -8.06 -9.06
CA GLN A 398 29.50 -8.98 -7.93
C GLN A 398 30.90 -9.60 -7.87
N GLY A 399 31.79 -9.30 -8.84
CA GLY A 399 33.11 -9.94 -8.90
C GLY A 399 33.03 -11.44 -9.15
N ARG A 400 32.08 -11.90 -9.98
CA ARG A 400 31.84 -13.32 -10.29
C ARG A 400 32.30 -13.70 -11.69
N LEU A 401 33.35 -13.07 -12.19
CA LEU A 401 33.91 -13.29 -13.54
C LEU A 401 35.31 -13.93 -13.47
N ASP A 402 35.59 -14.66 -12.40
CA ASP A 402 36.92 -15.17 -12.04
C ASP A 402 37.38 -16.37 -12.90
N ASP A 403 36.47 -16.97 -13.66
CA ASP A 403 36.75 -18.04 -14.63
C ASP A 403 36.38 -17.58 -16.06
N PRO A 404 37.27 -16.81 -16.73
CA PRO A 404 36.99 -16.29 -18.07
C PRO A 404 36.85 -17.37 -19.14
N ASP A 405 37.57 -18.50 -19.00
CA ASP A 405 37.53 -19.60 -19.96
C ASP A 405 36.25 -20.42 -19.82
N GLY A 406 35.84 -20.74 -18.58
CA GLY A 406 34.54 -21.36 -18.31
C GLY A 406 33.38 -20.49 -18.76
N PHE A 407 33.45 -19.18 -18.52
CA PHE A 407 32.47 -18.21 -19.02
C PHE A 407 32.40 -18.23 -20.56
N ALA A 408 33.54 -18.20 -21.25
CA ALA A 408 33.59 -18.26 -22.71
C ALA A 408 33.05 -19.59 -23.27
N ALA A 409 33.28 -20.69 -22.56
CA ALA A 409 32.76 -22.01 -22.91
C ALA A 409 31.23 -22.09 -22.75
N GLU A 410 30.68 -21.53 -21.66
CA GLU A 410 29.23 -21.46 -21.46
C GLU A 410 28.57 -20.55 -22.51
N PHE A 411 29.13 -19.37 -22.77
CA PHE A 411 28.66 -18.49 -23.84
C PHE A 411 28.65 -19.17 -25.21
N ASP A 412 29.72 -19.91 -25.57
CA ASP A 412 29.76 -20.68 -26.82
C ASP A 412 28.65 -21.74 -26.89
N ARG A 413 28.39 -22.44 -25.78
CA ARG A 413 27.30 -23.42 -25.70
C ARG A 413 25.94 -22.77 -25.95
N LEU A 414 25.70 -21.59 -25.38
CA LEU A 414 24.44 -20.85 -25.54
C LEU A 414 24.20 -20.43 -26.99
N VAL A 415 25.19 -19.81 -27.64
CA VAL A 415 25.06 -19.38 -29.04
C VAL A 415 24.86 -20.59 -29.97
N ARG A 416 25.61 -21.68 -29.75
CA ARG A 416 25.42 -22.93 -30.51
C ARG A 416 24.04 -23.54 -30.29
N GLY A 417 23.51 -23.45 -29.07
CA GLY A 417 22.16 -23.90 -28.73
C GLY A 417 21.11 -23.18 -29.58
N PHE A 418 21.15 -21.84 -29.63
CA PHE A 418 20.21 -21.05 -30.44
C PHE A 418 20.35 -21.33 -31.94
N VAL A 419 21.57 -21.39 -32.48
CA VAL A 419 21.79 -21.73 -33.90
C VAL A 419 21.32 -23.15 -34.23
N GLY A 420 21.62 -24.12 -33.37
CA GLY A 420 21.15 -25.49 -33.50
C GLY A 420 19.63 -25.59 -33.46
N ALA A 421 18.98 -24.74 -32.68
CA ALA A 421 17.53 -24.57 -32.56
C ALA A 421 16.90 -23.73 -33.69
N ARG A 422 17.69 -23.29 -34.69
CA ARG A 422 17.26 -22.39 -35.79
C ARG A 422 16.78 -21.00 -35.31
N LYS A 423 17.05 -20.63 -34.06
CA LYS A 423 16.72 -19.33 -33.47
C LYS A 423 17.85 -18.32 -33.75
N TYR A 424 17.96 -17.88 -34.99
CA TYR A 424 19.07 -17.03 -35.45
C TYR A 424 18.97 -15.57 -34.98
N GLU A 425 17.79 -15.04 -34.72
CA GLU A 425 17.63 -13.70 -34.12
C GLU A 425 18.12 -13.73 -32.67
N HIS A 426 17.73 -14.74 -31.89
CA HIS A 426 18.29 -14.96 -30.55
C HIS A 426 19.82 -15.11 -30.57
N ALA A 427 20.36 -15.91 -31.50
CA ALA A 427 21.80 -16.10 -31.62
C ALA A 427 22.53 -14.78 -31.99
N GLN A 428 21.98 -14.00 -32.94
CA GLN A 428 22.57 -12.72 -33.32
C GLN A 428 22.57 -11.74 -32.15
N LEU A 429 21.43 -11.59 -31.48
CA LEU A 429 21.29 -10.67 -30.36
C LEU A 429 22.16 -11.09 -29.17
N LEU A 430 22.40 -12.38 -28.95
CA LEU A 430 23.31 -12.85 -27.92
C LEU A 430 24.79 -12.51 -28.25
N LEU A 431 25.19 -12.59 -29.53
CA LEU A 431 26.50 -12.15 -30.00
C LEU A 431 26.67 -10.63 -29.87
N ASP A 432 25.63 -9.87 -30.20
CA ASP A 432 25.63 -8.40 -30.08
C ASP A 432 25.66 -7.98 -28.60
N ALA A 433 24.87 -8.64 -27.74
CA ALA A 433 24.88 -8.42 -26.29
C ALA A 433 26.28 -8.59 -25.70
N MET A 434 26.99 -9.66 -26.10
CA MET A 434 28.35 -9.91 -25.64
C MET A 434 29.31 -8.85 -26.18
N THR A 435 29.18 -8.48 -27.46
CA THR A 435 30.01 -7.44 -28.07
C THR A 435 29.86 -6.11 -27.34
N HIS A 436 28.64 -5.73 -26.97
CA HIS A 436 28.34 -4.51 -26.21
C HIS A 436 28.82 -4.58 -24.76
N PHE A 437 28.60 -5.71 -24.06
CA PHE A 437 29.10 -5.94 -22.71
C PHE A 437 30.63 -5.78 -22.63
N LEU A 438 31.37 -6.30 -23.63
CA LEU A 438 32.82 -6.18 -23.68
C LEU A 438 33.35 -4.75 -23.92
N GLN A 439 32.48 -3.77 -24.22
CA GLN A 439 32.85 -2.36 -24.33
C GLN A 439 32.84 -1.63 -22.98
N GLY A 440 32.18 -2.19 -21.95
CA GLY A 440 32.11 -1.61 -20.62
C GLY A 440 30.89 -0.70 -20.36
N PRO A 441 30.75 -0.21 -19.12
CA PRO A 441 29.55 0.49 -18.63
C PRO A 441 29.22 1.78 -19.39
N ASP A 442 30.20 2.66 -19.61
CA ASP A 442 30.00 3.94 -20.29
C ASP A 442 29.47 3.79 -21.71
N TYR A 443 29.95 2.76 -22.43
CA TYR A 443 29.48 2.47 -23.78
C TYR A 443 28.00 2.10 -23.77
N LEU A 444 27.57 1.27 -22.81
CA LEU A 444 26.18 0.83 -22.71
C LEU A 444 25.22 2.00 -22.49
N VAL A 445 25.59 2.93 -21.61
CA VAL A 445 24.76 4.10 -21.31
C VAL A 445 24.79 5.11 -22.47
N ARG A 446 25.98 5.42 -23.01
CA ARG A 446 26.13 6.42 -24.07
C ARG A 446 25.44 6.02 -25.38
N ASN A 447 25.42 4.73 -25.69
CA ASN A 447 24.91 4.21 -26.97
C ASN A 447 23.56 3.50 -26.81
N GLU A 448 22.82 3.75 -25.73
CA GLU A 448 21.55 3.07 -25.45
C GLU A 448 20.59 3.15 -26.64
N ASP A 449 20.30 4.34 -27.17
CA ASP A 449 19.41 4.54 -28.31
C ASP A 449 19.85 3.78 -29.58
N ALA A 450 21.15 3.83 -29.89
CA ALA A 450 21.71 3.13 -31.05
C ALA A 450 21.63 1.61 -30.89
N ILE A 451 21.86 1.11 -29.67
CA ILE A 451 21.72 -0.31 -29.31
C ILE A 451 20.26 -0.74 -29.48
N LEU A 452 19.31 0.04 -28.95
CA LEU A 452 17.86 -0.23 -29.07
C LEU A 452 17.44 -0.31 -30.54
N ALA A 453 17.81 0.68 -31.35
CA ALA A 453 17.52 0.71 -32.78
C ALA A 453 18.10 -0.52 -33.51
N GLY A 454 19.29 -0.98 -33.12
CA GLY A 454 19.90 -2.21 -33.64
C GLY A 454 19.12 -3.47 -33.28
N ILE A 455 18.71 -3.60 -32.00
CA ILE A 455 17.94 -4.76 -31.51
C ILE A 455 16.61 -4.88 -32.26
N PHE A 456 15.82 -3.80 -32.31
CA PHE A 456 14.50 -3.83 -32.93
C PHE A 456 14.54 -4.01 -34.46
N ARG A 457 15.66 -3.67 -35.11
CA ARG A 457 15.87 -3.98 -36.53
C ARG A 457 16.06 -5.48 -36.79
N ILE A 458 16.55 -6.23 -35.80
CA ILE A 458 16.82 -7.67 -35.93
C ILE A 458 15.57 -8.50 -35.63
N VAL A 459 14.76 -8.09 -34.66
CA VAL A 459 13.59 -8.88 -34.23
C VAL A 459 12.45 -8.74 -35.23
N ALA A 460 12.25 -9.79 -36.02
CA ALA A 460 11.18 -9.85 -37.01
C ALA A 460 10.33 -11.10 -36.85
N GLN A 461 10.97 -12.28 -36.79
CA GLN A 461 10.31 -13.58 -36.82
C GLN A 461 10.25 -14.25 -35.44
N GLU A 462 11.23 -14.03 -34.56
CA GLU A 462 11.37 -14.75 -33.29
C GLU A 462 10.69 -14.00 -32.12
N LYS A 463 9.40 -13.73 -32.31
CA LYS A 463 8.48 -13.13 -31.33
C LYS A 463 7.15 -13.88 -31.37
N ASN A 464 6.55 -14.13 -30.21
CA ASN A 464 5.28 -14.84 -30.15
C ASN A 464 4.18 -14.08 -30.92
N SER A 465 3.37 -14.85 -31.65
CA SER A 465 2.21 -14.39 -32.42
C SER A 465 1.09 -15.43 -32.29
N PRO A 466 -0.18 -15.07 -32.55
CA PRO A 466 -1.28 -16.04 -32.52
C PRO A 466 -0.99 -17.26 -33.42
N MET A 467 -1.02 -18.44 -32.81
CA MET A 467 -0.76 -19.74 -33.42
C MET A 467 -1.63 -20.81 -32.70
N PRO A 468 -2.93 -20.92 -33.05
CA PRO A 468 -3.83 -21.90 -32.42
C PRO A 468 -3.35 -23.34 -32.60
N GLU A 469 -2.77 -23.64 -33.75
CA GLU A 469 -2.18 -24.94 -34.10
C GLU A 469 -0.86 -24.77 -34.87
N PRO A 470 0.01 -25.79 -34.88
CA PRO A 470 1.22 -25.76 -35.70
C PRO A 470 0.90 -25.60 -37.19
N PRO A 471 1.56 -24.64 -37.89
CA PRO A 471 1.34 -24.44 -39.31
C PRO A 471 1.54 -25.73 -40.12
N GLY A 472 0.66 -25.97 -41.10
CA GLY A 472 0.77 -27.08 -42.05
C GLY A 472 0.62 -28.48 -41.43
N GLY A 473 0.07 -28.60 -40.22
CA GLY A 473 -0.06 -29.89 -39.52
C GLY A 473 1.30 -30.46 -39.09
N ALA A 474 2.29 -29.60 -38.85
CA ALA A 474 3.64 -30.01 -38.50
C ALA A 474 3.64 -30.92 -37.24
N PRO A 475 4.29 -32.11 -37.30
CA PRO A 475 4.29 -33.04 -36.17
C PRO A 475 5.07 -32.47 -34.99
N VAL A 476 4.53 -32.67 -33.77
CA VAL A 476 5.20 -32.32 -32.51
C VAL A 476 6.30 -33.35 -32.23
N VAL A 477 7.53 -32.89 -31.99
CA VAL A 477 8.72 -33.77 -31.91
C VAL A 477 9.53 -33.63 -30.61
N ASN A 478 8.93 -33.15 -29.52
CA ASN A 478 9.61 -33.09 -28.22
C ASN A 478 10.15 -34.46 -27.79
N GLY A 479 11.36 -34.48 -27.23
CA GLY A 479 11.96 -35.69 -26.64
C GLY A 479 12.52 -36.69 -27.65
N LEU A 480 12.94 -36.25 -28.84
CA LEU A 480 13.61 -37.14 -29.80
C LEU A 480 14.92 -37.69 -29.23
N GLU A 481 15.04 -39.01 -29.23
CA GLU A 481 16.27 -39.69 -28.83
C GLU A 481 17.45 -39.28 -29.72
N PRO A 482 18.64 -38.97 -29.16
CA PRO A 482 19.82 -38.65 -29.96
C PRO A 482 20.19 -39.83 -30.87
N PRO A 483 20.97 -39.60 -31.95
CA PRO A 483 21.36 -40.70 -32.84
C PRO A 483 22.08 -41.81 -32.07
N ALA A 484 21.76 -43.07 -32.37
CA ALA A 484 22.36 -44.21 -31.68
C ALA A 484 23.90 -44.25 -31.85
N SER A 485 24.40 -44.02 -33.07
CA SER A 485 25.83 -44.07 -33.35
C SER A 485 26.58 -42.82 -32.87
N GLU A 486 27.76 -43.04 -32.29
CA GLU A 486 28.65 -41.96 -31.83
C GLU A 486 29.10 -41.06 -32.98
N ARG A 487 29.39 -41.65 -34.14
CA ARG A 487 29.75 -40.91 -35.36
C ARG A 487 28.64 -39.93 -35.76
N THR A 488 27.37 -40.36 -35.75
CA THR A 488 26.24 -39.48 -36.12
C THR A 488 25.95 -38.46 -35.02
N ARG A 489 26.11 -38.81 -33.73
CA ARG A 489 26.06 -37.83 -32.64
C ARG A 489 27.11 -36.73 -32.81
N TRP A 490 28.34 -37.12 -33.10
CA TRP A 490 29.44 -36.21 -33.34
C TRP A 490 29.20 -35.32 -34.56
N LEU A 491 28.77 -35.90 -35.70
CA LEU A 491 28.41 -35.15 -36.91
C LEU A 491 27.25 -34.18 -36.68
N ASN A 492 26.21 -34.58 -35.93
CA ASN A 492 25.09 -33.71 -35.58
C ASN A 492 25.54 -32.49 -34.76
N GLY A 493 26.41 -32.69 -33.76
CA GLY A 493 26.95 -31.61 -32.95
C GLY A 493 27.84 -30.67 -33.77
N ARG A 494 28.72 -31.22 -34.63
CA ARG A 494 29.63 -30.45 -35.48
C ARG A 494 28.92 -29.70 -36.60
N SER A 495 27.77 -30.19 -37.06
CA SER A 495 26.95 -29.57 -38.10
C SER A 495 25.78 -28.75 -37.55
N TRP A 496 25.78 -28.42 -36.25
CA TRP A 496 24.74 -27.60 -35.60
C TRP A 496 23.33 -28.14 -35.88
N ASN A 497 23.10 -29.40 -35.47
CA ASN A 497 21.87 -30.16 -35.73
C ASN A 497 21.55 -30.36 -37.22
N ASN A 498 22.53 -30.83 -37.99
CA ASN A 498 22.39 -31.16 -39.42
C ASN A 498 21.99 -29.96 -40.27
N HIS A 499 22.64 -28.82 -40.05
CA HIS A 499 22.43 -27.61 -40.82
C HIS A 499 22.72 -27.77 -42.32
N PHE A 500 23.54 -28.76 -42.69
CA PHE A 500 24.04 -28.96 -44.05
C PHE A 500 23.66 -30.33 -44.67
N LEU A 501 22.78 -31.11 -44.03
CA LEU A 501 22.35 -32.44 -44.51
C LEU A 501 20.84 -32.46 -44.91
N PRO A 502 20.30 -33.51 -45.58
CA PRO A 502 18.92 -33.56 -46.12
C PRO A 502 17.84 -33.83 -45.05
N LEU A 503 16.71 -33.11 -45.12
CA LEU A 503 15.79 -32.86 -43.98
C LEU A 503 14.31 -33.18 -44.24
N LYS A 504 13.56 -33.28 -43.13
CA LYS A 504 12.09 -33.25 -43.04
C LYS A 504 11.60 -31.82 -43.30
N GLU A 505 10.45 -31.68 -43.97
CA GLU A 505 9.92 -30.38 -44.42
C GLU A 505 9.56 -29.46 -43.24
N GLN A 506 8.74 -29.90 -42.28
CA GLN A 506 8.23 -29.08 -41.17
C GLN A 506 8.13 -29.90 -39.86
N VAL A 507 8.42 -29.28 -38.71
CA VAL A 507 8.26 -29.88 -37.36
C VAL A 507 7.81 -28.82 -36.35
N ALA A 508 7.20 -29.25 -35.24
CA ALA A 508 6.76 -28.39 -34.15
C ALA A 508 7.38 -28.81 -32.80
N ILE A 509 7.66 -27.82 -31.95
CA ILE A 509 8.12 -27.99 -30.57
C ILE A 509 7.05 -27.38 -29.65
N ASP A 510 6.47 -28.22 -28.80
CA ASP A 510 5.61 -27.81 -27.70
C ASP A 510 6.46 -27.16 -26.60
N THR A 511 6.28 -25.87 -26.36
CA THR A 511 7.06 -25.11 -25.37
C THR A 511 6.61 -25.33 -23.93
N THR A 512 5.47 -25.98 -23.70
CA THR A 512 4.99 -26.34 -22.35
C THR A 512 5.70 -27.57 -21.79
N ARG A 513 6.46 -28.27 -22.65
CA ARG A 513 7.21 -29.48 -22.29
C ARG A 513 8.71 -29.24 -22.42
N PRO A 514 9.54 -29.95 -21.64
CA PRO A 514 10.97 -29.97 -21.85
C PRO A 514 11.31 -30.31 -23.31
N SER A 515 12.24 -29.56 -23.91
CA SER A 515 12.77 -29.83 -25.25
C SER A 515 14.28 -30.01 -25.19
N LYS A 516 14.79 -30.93 -26.02
CA LYS A 516 16.21 -31.20 -26.17
C LYS A 516 16.73 -30.53 -27.44
N PRO A 517 18.01 -30.14 -27.51
CA PRO A 517 18.60 -29.63 -28.74
C PRO A 517 18.41 -30.58 -29.94
N ALA A 518 18.34 -31.89 -29.72
CA ALA A 518 18.13 -32.87 -30.78
C ALA A 518 16.70 -32.86 -31.38
N ASP A 519 15.72 -32.22 -30.74
CA ASP A 519 14.31 -32.29 -31.16
C ASP A 519 14.08 -31.55 -32.48
N CYS A 520 14.77 -30.44 -32.68
CA CYS A 520 14.76 -29.68 -33.92
C CYS A 520 15.67 -30.29 -35.02
N ARG A 521 16.35 -31.42 -34.73
CA ARG A 521 17.27 -32.04 -35.70
C ARG A 521 16.48 -32.36 -36.96
N ARG A 522 17.08 -32.02 -38.09
CA ARG A 522 16.49 -32.28 -39.40
C ARG A 522 15.16 -31.59 -39.72
N GLY A 523 14.74 -30.58 -38.96
CA GLY A 523 13.66 -29.67 -39.36
C GLY A 523 14.17 -28.56 -40.27
N LYS A 524 13.59 -28.40 -41.47
CA LYS A 524 13.82 -27.23 -42.33
C LYS A 524 13.04 -26.03 -41.81
N GLN A 525 11.79 -26.23 -41.40
CA GLN A 525 10.97 -25.27 -40.69
C GLN A 525 10.63 -25.82 -39.30
N VAL A 526 10.80 -25.01 -38.25
CA VAL A 526 10.54 -25.38 -36.86
C VAL A 526 9.59 -24.36 -36.25
N SER A 527 8.42 -24.82 -35.81
CA SER A 527 7.44 -24.00 -35.10
C SER A 527 7.59 -24.21 -33.59
N TYR A 528 7.87 -23.14 -32.85
CA TYR A 528 7.81 -23.14 -31.38
C TYR A 528 6.41 -22.71 -30.99
N TRP A 529 5.65 -23.62 -30.41
CA TRP A 529 4.22 -23.47 -30.19
C TRP A 529 3.86 -23.75 -28.73
N ASN A 530 3.09 -22.85 -28.14
CA ASN A 530 2.48 -23.04 -26.83
C ASN A 530 1.01 -23.44 -27.01
N PRO A 531 0.65 -24.73 -26.83
CA PRO A 531 -0.72 -25.21 -26.98
C PRO A 531 -1.71 -24.62 -25.97
N GLU A 532 -1.27 -24.28 -24.76
CA GLU A 532 -2.16 -23.75 -23.71
C GLU A 532 -2.61 -22.31 -24.00
N LYS A 533 -1.76 -21.53 -24.69
CA LYS A 533 -1.99 -20.12 -25.00
C LYS A 533 -2.33 -19.86 -26.46
N GLY A 534 -2.14 -20.85 -27.34
CA GLY A 534 -2.37 -20.69 -28.78
C GLY A 534 -1.47 -19.61 -29.38
N VAL A 535 -0.20 -19.51 -28.93
CA VAL A 535 0.80 -18.57 -29.44
C VAL A 535 2.08 -19.30 -29.82
N GLY A 536 2.85 -18.70 -30.73
CA GLY A 536 4.13 -19.26 -31.14
C GLY A 536 4.80 -18.46 -32.23
N PHE A 537 5.90 -19.00 -32.73
CA PHE A 537 6.61 -18.47 -33.88
C PHE A 537 7.30 -19.59 -34.66
N THR A 538 7.50 -19.34 -35.95
CA THR A 538 8.11 -20.31 -36.86
C THR A 538 9.42 -19.78 -37.41
N VAL A 539 10.47 -20.59 -37.31
CA VAL A 539 11.79 -20.29 -37.85
C VAL A 539 12.13 -21.23 -39.00
N THR A 540 12.84 -20.70 -40.00
CA THR A 540 13.27 -21.45 -41.18
C THR A 540 14.79 -21.52 -41.21
N ARG A 541 15.32 -22.69 -41.55
CA ARG A 541 16.76 -22.94 -41.65
C ARG A 541 17.47 -21.97 -42.60
N ASP A 542 18.45 -21.23 -42.09
CA ASP A 542 19.36 -20.37 -42.88
C ASP A 542 20.83 -20.70 -42.59
N SER A 543 21.43 -21.53 -43.45
CA SER A 543 22.80 -22.01 -43.28
C SER A 543 23.86 -20.92 -43.48
N ARG A 544 23.57 -19.88 -44.28
CA ARG A 544 24.50 -18.77 -44.50
C ARG A 544 24.55 -17.87 -43.27
N ARG A 545 23.39 -17.56 -42.68
CA ARG A 545 23.30 -16.82 -41.41
C ARG A 545 23.99 -17.57 -40.27
N ALA A 546 23.74 -18.88 -40.16
CA ALA A 546 24.41 -19.71 -39.15
C ALA A 546 25.94 -19.70 -39.27
N LEU A 547 26.47 -19.85 -40.50
CA LEU A 547 27.92 -19.80 -40.71
C LEU A 547 28.51 -18.44 -40.29
N ARG A 548 27.88 -17.32 -40.66
CA ARG A 548 28.30 -15.97 -40.24
C ARG A 548 28.33 -15.83 -38.72
N GLN A 549 27.28 -16.30 -38.03
CA GLN A 549 27.18 -16.26 -36.57
C GLN A 549 28.25 -17.12 -35.90
N MET A 550 28.58 -18.27 -36.48
CA MET A 550 29.64 -19.15 -35.97
C MET A 550 31.04 -18.56 -36.16
N LEU A 551 31.27 -17.80 -37.23
CA LEU A 551 32.51 -17.02 -37.41
C LEU A 551 32.61 -15.88 -36.39
N ALA A 552 31.51 -15.15 -36.15
CA ALA A 552 31.45 -14.12 -35.12
C ALA A 552 31.71 -14.70 -33.71
N LEU A 553 31.10 -15.86 -33.41
CA LEU A 553 31.33 -16.59 -32.16
C LEU A 553 32.81 -16.97 -32.00
N ARG A 554 33.46 -17.47 -33.05
CA ARG A 554 34.90 -17.81 -33.03
C ARG A 554 35.76 -16.61 -32.67
N SER A 555 35.41 -15.41 -33.14
CA SER A 555 36.09 -14.16 -32.76
C SER A 555 35.89 -13.84 -31.27
N LEU A 556 34.65 -13.90 -30.79
CA LEU A 556 34.33 -13.61 -29.38
C LEU A 556 34.95 -14.60 -28.39
N ARG A 557 35.07 -15.89 -28.75
CA ARG A 557 35.76 -16.89 -27.90
C ARG A 557 37.19 -16.52 -27.55
N ARG A 558 37.88 -15.75 -28.42
CA ARG A 558 39.23 -15.26 -28.14
C ARG A 558 39.22 -13.95 -27.35
N ARG A 559 38.22 -13.09 -27.60
CA ARG A 559 38.13 -11.77 -26.98
C ARG A 559 37.60 -11.81 -25.55
N ILE A 560 36.70 -12.74 -25.23
CA ILE A 560 36.09 -12.86 -23.90
C ILE A 560 37.15 -13.10 -22.82
N PRO A 561 37.99 -14.17 -22.88
CA PRO A 561 38.99 -14.40 -21.84
C PRO A 561 40.01 -13.26 -21.72
N ALA A 562 40.34 -12.62 -22.84
CA ALA A 562 41.30 -11.51 -22.86
C ALA A 562 40.75 -10.21 -22.24
N ARG A 563 39.43 -9.99 -22.25
CA ARG A 563 38.80 -8.73 -21.80
C ARG A 563 38.13 -8.83 -20.44
N LEU A 564 37.61 -10.00 -20.07
CA LEU A 564 36.88 -10.21 -18.81
C LEU A 564 37.64 -9.76 -17.55
N PRO A 565 38.94 -10.10 -17.38
CA PRO A 565 39.68 -9.71 -16.18
C PRO A 565 39.71 -8.20 -15.93
N ALA A 566 39.74 -7.39 -16.99
CA ALA A 566 39.72 -5.94 -16.88
C ALA A 566 38.30 -5.35 -16.73
N LEU A 567 37.26 -6.08 -17.11
CA LEU A 567 35.88 -5.57 -17.11
C LEU A 567 35.23 -5.58 -15.72
N GLY A 568 35.53 -6.57 -14.87
CA GLY A 568 35.00 -6.64 -13.50
C GLY A 568 35.24 -5.34 -12.72
N PRO A 569 36.50 -4.91 -12.54
CA PRO A 569 36.82 -3.65 -11.87
C PRO A 569 36.17 -2.42 -12.51
N CYS A 570 36.08 -2.37 -13.84
CA CYS A 570 35.42 -1.26 -14.55
C CYS A 570 33.93 -1.14 -14.18
N TYR A 571 33.19 -2.27 -14.20
CA TYR A 571 31.77 -2.27 -13.83
C TYR A 571 31.56 -1.99 -12.33
N GLN A 572 32.44 -2.50 -11.47
CA GLN A 572 32.39 -2.22 -10.03
C GLN A 572 32.65 -0.74 -9.72
N ALA A 573 33.66 -0.14 -10.36
CA ALA A 573 33.98 1.28 -10.19
C ALA A 573 32.86 2.20 -10.71
N ALA A 574 32.30 1.88 -11.89
CA ALA A 574 31.22 2.66 -12.49
C ALA A 574 29.91 2.57 -11.69
N ARG A 575 29.64 1.44 -11.02
CA ARG A 575 28.41 1.21 -10.25
C ARG A 575 28.12 2.34 -9.28
N ALA A 576 29.11 2.76 -8.50
CA ALA A 576 28.94 3.80 -7.47
C ALA A 576 28.44 5.13 -8.06
N HIS A 577 28.89 5.50 -9.26
CA HIS A 577 28.44 6.71 -9.94
C HIS A 577 27.07 6.50 -10.62
N LEU A 578 26.89 5.38 -11.32
CA LEU A 578 25.65 5.09 -12.06
C LEU A 578 24.42 4.87 -11.16
N THR A 579 24.62 4.52 -9.88
CA THR A 579 23.55 4.45 -8.86
C THR A 579 23.45 5.73 -8.03
N SER A 580 24.18 6.80 -8.38
CA SER A 580 24.20 8.05 -7.61
C SER A 580 23.11 9.03 -8.02
N GLN A 581 22.74 9.92 -7.10
CA GLN A 581 21.87 11.06 -7.40
C GLN A 581 22.41 11.90 -8.56
N ALA A 582 23.73 12.13 -8.63
CA ALA A 582 24.35 12.99 -9.64
C ALA A 582 24.17 12.47 -11.08
N PHE A 583 24.25 11.14 -11.25
CA PHE A 583 23.95 10.50 -12.53
C PHE A 583 22.46 10.64 -12.88
N TRP A 584 21.59 10.22 -11.96
CA TRP A 584 20.13 10.19 -12.15
C TRP A 584 19.48 11.57 -12.27
N ALA A 585 20.14 12.64 -11.82
CA ALA A 585 19.71 14.01 -12.05
C ALA A 585 19.62 14.39 -13.54
N THR A 586 20.35 13.67 -14.40
CA THR A 586 20.39 13.91 -15.86
C THR A 586 19.88 12.73 -16.67
N TYR A 587 20.05 11.49 -16.18
CA TYR A 587 19.60 10.31 -16.91
C TYR A 587 18.07 10.27 -17.05
N GLY A 588 17.59 10.13 -18.28
CA GLY A 588 16.17 10.13 -18.63
C GLY A 588 15.52 11.52 -18.76
N LYS A 589 16.18 12.60 -18.33
CA LYS A 589 15.59 13.95 -18.49
C LYS A 589 15.52 14.33 -19.99
N PRO A 590 14.34 14.70 -20.53
CA PRO A 590 14.22 15.07 -21.94
C PRO A 590 15.21 16.17 -22.32
N GLY A 591 15.94 15.97 -23.43
CA GLY A 591 16.91 16.96 -23.94
C GLY A 591 18.26 17.02 -23.22
N GLU A 592 18.49 16.24 -22.16
CA GLU A 592 19.77 16.20 -21.44
C GLU A 592 20.51 14.87 -21.65
N ALA A 593 21.83 14.95 -21.91
CA ALA A 593 22.68 13.76 -21.97
C ALA A 593 23.12 13.32 -20.56
N PRO A 594 23.20 12.01 -20.28
CA PRO A 594 23.59 11.51 -18.97
C PRO A 594 25.05 11.85 -18.65
N ARG A 595 25.30 12.29 -17.42
CA ARG A 595 26.67 12.56 -16.92
C ARG A 595 27.38 11.26 -16.56
N LEU A 596 28.32 10.82 -17.41
CA LEU A 596 29.01 9.53 -17.25
C LEU A 596 30.16 9.53 -16.23
N ALA A 597 30.65 10.71 -15.82
CA ALA A 597 31.69 10.84 -14.81
C ALA A 597 31.24 11.76 -13.68
N ALA A 598 31.69 11.47 -12.45
CA ALA A 598 31.58 12.41 -11.36
C ALA A 598 32.46 13.63 -11.65
N ALA A 599 31.95 14.84 -11.44
CA ALA A 599 32.80 16.03 -11.44
C ALA A 599 33.90 15.83 -10.38
N ALA A 600 35.15 16.22 -10.67
CA ALA A 600 36.33 15.99 -9.83
C ALA A 600 36.32 16.70 -8.46
N GLN A 601 35.16 17.13 -7.95
CA GLN A 601 34.98 17.93 -6.74
C GLN A 601 33.74 17.52 -5.92
N GLU A 602 33.49 16.22 -5.73
CA GLU A 602 32.65 15.80 -4.59
C GLU A 602 33.54 15.09 -3.56
N SER A 603 34.05 15.89 -2.60
CA SER A 603 34.88 15.39 -1.51
C SER A 603 34.10 14.42 -0.62
N THR A 604 34.81 13.52 0.06
CA THR A 604 34.25 12.65 1.11
C THR A 604 33.47 13.44 2.16
N ALA A 605 33.91 14.67 2.45
CA ALA A 605 33.22 15.61 3.33
C ALA A 605 31.83 16.03 2.80
N LEU A 606 31.61 16.14 1.48
CA LEU A 606 30.30 16.41 0.90
C LEU A 606 29.35 15.19 0.97
N ARG A 607 29.89 13.97 0.88
CA ARG A 607 29.11 12.73 1.13
C ARG A 607 28.73 12.60 2.61
N ASP A 608 29.66 12.87 3.51
CA ASP A 608 29.42 12.80 4.95
C ASP A 608 28.50 13.94 5.41
N MET A 609 28.66 15.14 4.86
CA MET A 609 27.74 16.26 5.06
C MET A 609 26.36 15.97 4.48
N ARG A 610 26.24 15.26 3.35
CA ARG A 610 24.94 14.84 2.80
C ARG A 610 24.31 13.68 3.58
N ARG A 611 25.08 12.74 4.12
CA ARG A 611 24.58 11.74 5.09
C ARG A 611 24.11 12.42 6.37
N ALA A 612 24.88 13.40 6.86
CA ALA A 612 24.50 14.20 8.00
C ALA A 612 23.27 15.07 7.71
N MET A 613 23.17 15.67 6.51
CA MET A 613 21.99 16.44 6.06
C MET A 613 20.79 15.56 5.77
N ALA A 614 20.95 14.32 5.30
CA ALA A 614 19.86 13.36 5.12
C ALA A 614 19.37 12.85 6.49
N ALA A 615 20.28 12.65 7.44
CA ALA A 615 19.93 12.39 8.84
C ALA A 615 19.27 13.62 9.49
N LEU A 616 19.73 14.84 9.17
CA LEU A 616 19.13 16.10 9.62
C LEU A 616 17.79 16.35 8.93
N GLN A 617 17.63 16.01 7.65
CA GLN A 617 16.39 16.08 6.88
C GLN A 617 15.43 14.98 7.28
N GLN A 618 15.88 13.83 7.80
CA GLN A 618 15.00 12.87 8.47
C GLN A 618 14.55 13.39 9.84
N ALA A 619 15.47 13.98 10.62
CA ALA A 619 15.13 14.64 11.88
C ALA A 619 14.21 15.85 11.66
N GLN A 620 14.41 16.59 10.55
CA GLN A 620 13.63 17.75 10.13
C GLN A 620 12.40 17.38 9.31
N ALA A 621 12.32 16.22 8.64
CA ALA A 621 11.08 15.68 8.08
C ALA A 621 10.20 15.13 9.20
N GLY A 622 10.80 14.65 10.29
CA GLY A 622 10.13 14.54 11.58
C GLY A 622 9.58 15.91 12.04
N ALA A 623 10.32 17.00 11.87
CA ALA A 623 9.90 18.37 12.22
C ALA A 623 8.92 19.05 11.21
N ALA A 624 8.96 18.70 9.92
CA ALA A 624 8.12 19.25 8.85
C ALA A 624 6.86 18.39 8.64
N GLY A 625 6.95 17.08 8.90
CA GLY A 625 5.80 16.20 9.13
C GLY A 625 5.03 16.60 10.40
N ARG A 626 5.73 17.05 11.45
CA ARG A 626 5.13 17.74 12.61
C ARG A 626 4.39 19.03 12.21
N ALA A 627 4.81 19.71 11.14
CA ALA A 627 4.17 20.93 10.64
C ALA A 627 2.96 20.67 9.70
N ARG A 628 2.67 19.41 9.33
CA ARG A 628 1.56 19.04 8.42
C ARG A 628 0.63 17.95 8.93
N ALA A 629 0.86 17.38 10.11
CA ALA A 629 -0.16 16.58 10.77
C ALA A 629 -1.37 17.47 11.09
N PRO A 630 -2.62 17.10 10.73
CA PRO A 630 -3.79 17.89 11.06
C PRO A 630 -3.93 18.12 12.57
N VAL A 631 -3.45 17.17 13.37
CA VAL A 631 -3.30 17.28 14.83
C VAL A 631 -1.81 17.35 15.13
N THR A 632 -1.35 18.39 15.82
CA THR A 632 0.07 18.62 16.11
C THR A 632 0.52 17.88 17.38
N ASP A 633 1.83 17.81 17.61
CA ASP A 633 2.37 17.31 18.89
C ASP A 633 1.91 18.19 20.06
N GLU A 634 1.71 19.49 19.84
CA GLU A 634 1.15 20.41 20.85
C GLU A 634 -0.31 20.08 21.18
N ASP A 635 -1.13 19.75 20.18
CA ASP A 635 -2.50 19.28 20.42
C ASP A 635 -2.48 17.98 21.24
N ASN A 636 -1.64 17.01 20.84
CA ASN A 636 -1.54 15.74 21.56
C ASN A 636 -0.99 15.92 22.97
N ALA A 637 -0.04 16.84 23.17
CA ALA A 637 0.46 17.20 24.49
C ALA A 637 -0.64 17.82 25.36
N PHE A 638 -1.42 18.75 24.81
CA PHE A 638 -2.59 19.31 25.47
C PHE A 638 -3.61 18.23 25.82
N LEU A 639 -4.04 17.42 24.84
CA LEU A 639 -5.03 16.38 25.05
C LEU A 639 -4.54 15.36 26.09
N ASN A 640 -3.26 14.95 26.06
CA ASN A 640 -2.68 14.10 27.10
C ASN A 640 -2.69 14.78 28.48
N ALA A 641 -2.35 16.07 28.57
CA ALA A 641 -2.39 16.83 29.82
C ALA A 641 -3.80 17.02 30.39
N MET A 642 -4.82 16.95 29.52
CA MET A 642 -6.23 16.98 29.91
C MET A 642 -6.75 15.62 30.35
N ARG A 643 -6.08 14.51 30.00
CA ARG A 643 -6.53 13.16 30.31
C ARG A 643 -6.64 12.98 31.82
N ASN A 644 -7.82 12.58 32.29
CA ASN A 644 -8.12 12.38 33.72
C ASN A 644 -7.84 13.60 34.62
N ARG A 645 -7.68 14.81 34.06
CA ARG A 645 -7.37 16.04 34.81
C ARG A 645 -8.45 16.38 35.85
N TYR A 646 -9.70 16.00 35.57
CA TYR A 646 -10.85 16.29 36.42
C TYR A 646 -11.47 15.02 37.01
N LEU A 647 -10.64 13.98 37.21
CA LEU A 647 -11.09 12.73 37.80
C LEU A 647 -11.80 12.96 39.14
N GLY A 648 -13.02 12.44 39.26
CA GLY A 648 -13.85 12.57 40.46
C GLY A 648 -14.61 13.89 40.60
N GLN A 649 -14.48 14.81 39.63
CA GLN A 649 -15.33 15.99 39.54
C GLN A 649 -16.55 15.72 38.65
N ARG A 650 -17.53 16.62 38.73
CA ARG A 650 -18.66 16.70 37.80
C ARG A 650 -18.44 17.78 36.74
N CYS A 651 -19.13 17.66 35.62
CA CYS A 651 -19.19 18.71 34.61
C CYS A 651 -20.58 18.86 34.00
N PHE A 652 -20.78 19.97 33.28
CA PHE A 652 -22.01 20.25 32.56
C PHE A 652 -21.75 20.35 31.05
N VAL A 653 -22.51 19.61 30.25
CA VAL A 653 -22.50 19.66 28.77
C VAL A 653 -23.75 20.41 28.31
N LEU A 654 -23.53 21.56 27.67
CA LEU A 654 -24.58 22.51 27.33
C LEU A 654 -24.97 22.40 25.85
N GLY A 655 -26.26 22.14 25.62
CA GLY A 655 -26.90 22.41 24.33
C GLY A 655 -27.29 23.90 24.22
N ASN A 656 -28.04 24.23 23.17
CA ASN A 656 -28.54 25.58 22.93
C ASN A 656 -30.08 25.60 22.81
N GLY A 657 -30.76 24.58 23.31
CA GLY A 657 -32.22 24.42 23.22
C GLY A 657 -33.00 25.37 24.14
N PRO A 658 -34.28 25.62 23.85
CA PRO A 658 -35.17 26.49 24.63
C PRO A 658 -35.25 26.26 26.15
N SER A 659 -34.89 25.09 26.67
CA SER A 659 -34.90 24.82 28.12
C SER A 659 -33.80 25.54 28.90
N LEU A 660 -32.79 26.06 28.21
CA LEU A 660 -31.68 26.83 28.78
C LEU A 660 -32.07 28.30 28.98
N THR A 661 -31.68 28.89 30.10
CA THR A 661 -31.81 30.33 30.37
C THR A 661 -30.50 30.92 30.83
N VAL A 662 -30.34 32.25 30.71
CA VAL A 662 -29.18 32.99 31.23
C VAL A 662 -29.02 32.79 32.73
N SER A 663 -30.13 32.72 33.48
CA SER A 663 -30.11 32.43 34.91
C SER A 663 -29.48 31.08 35.22
N ASP A 664 -29.65 30.07 34.36
CA ASP A 664 -29.00 28.76 34.57
C ASP A 664 -27.48 28.86 34.40
N LEU A 665 -27.01 29.64 33.41
CA LEU A 665 -25.59 29.86 33.16
C LEU A 665 -24.91 30.58 34.33
N GLU A 666 -25.60 31.53 34.95
CA GLU A 666 -25.15 32.21 36.17
C GLU A 666 -24.91 31.23 37.34
N LEU A 667 -25.70 30.16 37.43
CA LEU A 667 -25.50 29.11 38.45
C LEU A 667 -24.23 28.27 38.20
N LEU A 668 -23.75 28.21 36.95
CA LEU A 668 -22.63 27.36 36.53
C LEU A 668 -21.26 28.06 36.53
N LYS A 669 -21.16 29.29 37.04
CA LYS A 669 -19.90 30.08 37.05
C LYS A 669 -18.71 29.38 37.73
N ASN A 670 -18.98 28.47 38.68
CA ASN A 670 -17.96 27.73 39.42
C ASN A 670 -17.84 26.26 38.99
N GLU A 671 -18.51 25.87 37.90
CA GLU A 671 -18.54 24.50 37.40
C GLU A 671 -17.73 24.37 36.10
N VAL A 672 -17.21 23.17 35.83
CA VAL A 672 -16.59 22.88 34.52
C VAL A 672 -17.69 22.68 33.49
N THR A 673 -17.67 23.49 32.45
CA THR A 673 -18.73 23.54 31.43
C THR A 673 -18.19 23.34 30.02
N PHE A 674 -18.90 22.56 29.22
CA PHE A 674 -18.69 22.38 27.79
C PHE A 674 -19.85 23.02 27.04
N ALA A 675 -19.58 23.98 26.16
CA ALA A 675 -20.61 24.61 25.35
C ALA A 675 -20.16 24.73 23.89
N ALA A 676 -21.09 25.03 22.99
CA ALA A 676 -20.82 24.97 21.57
C ALA A 676 -21.63 25.95 20.72
N ASN A 677 -21.21 26.08 19.47
CA ASN A 677 -21.91 26.84 18.44
C ASN A 677 -22.19 28.28 18.89
N LYS A 678 -23.41 28.78 18.75
CA LYS A 678 -23.73 30.19 19.03
C LYS A 678 -24.12 30.48 20.49
N ILE A 679 -23.63 29.69 21.45
CA ILE A 679 -23.81 29.98 22.88
C ILE A 679 -23.31 31.38 23.26
N TYR A 680 -22.33 31.91 22.51
CA TYR A 680 -21.77 33.24 22.71
C TYR A 680 -22.77 34.39 22.53
N LEU A 681 -23.94 34.15 21.94
CA LEU A 681 -24.96 35.19 21.73
C LEU A 681 -25.48 35.77 23.06
N CYS A 682 -25.46 35.02 24.15
CA CYS A 682 -25.89 35.51 25.47
C CYS A 682 -24.78 36.20 26.28
N PHE A 683 -23.55 36.32 25.75
CA PHE A 683 -22.40 36.80 26.53
C PHE A 683 -22.46 38.26 26.96
N ASP A 684 -23.36 39.05 26.38
CA ASP A 684 -23.65 40.43 26.79
C ASP A 684 -24.68 40.48 27.94
N GLU A 685 -25.37 39.37 28.22
CA GLU A 685 -26.37 39.24 29.29
C GLU A 685 -25.79 38.59 30.56
N THR A 686 -24.59 38.01 30.49
CA THR A 686 -23.95 37.30 31.60
C THR A 686 -22.41 37.34 31.53
N ASP A 687 -21.77 37.39 32.70
CA ASP A 687 -20.31 37.24 32.83
C ASP A 687 -19.83 35.78 32.70
N TRP A 688 -20.76 34.81 32.65
CA TRP A 688 -20.43 33.40 32.52
C TRP A 688 -19.75 33.13 31.16
N ARG A 689 -18.71 32.29 31.18
CA ARG A 689 -18.02 31.79 29.98
C ARG A 689 -17.80 30.29 30.13
N PRO A 690 -17.95 29.50 29.05
CA PRO A 690 -17.73 28.06 29.14
C PRO A 690 -16.25 27.75 29.38
N THR A 691 -15.96 26.70 30.16
CA THR A 691 -14.58 26.23 30.34
C THR A 691 -14.01 25.71 29.02
N PHE A 692 -14.82 24.92 28.31
CA PHE A 692 -14.50 24.39 26.99
C PHE A 692 -15.54 24.79 25.96
N TYR A 693 -15.07 25.28 24.81
CA TYR A 693 -15.93 25.67 23.70
C TYR A 693 -15.63 24.83 22.45
N SER A 694 -16.66 24.42 21.70
CA SER A 694 -16.47 23.60 20.50
C SER A 694 -17.47 23.87 19.38
N VAL A 695 -17.10 23.50 18.15
CA VAL A 695 -17.91 23.52 16.93
C VAL A 695 -17.48 22.33 16.07
N GLU A 696 -18.45 21.63 15.46
CA GLU A 696 -18.16 20.51 14.53
C GLU A 696 -18.93 20.59 13.21
N ASP A 697 -19.92 21.49 13.10
CA ASP A 697 -20.72 21.66 11.89
C ASP A 697 -20.07 22.67 10.93
N LEU A 698 -19.92 22.27 9.67
CA LEU A 698 -19.25 23.07 8.64
C LEU A 698 -20.02 24.35 8.27
N LEU A 699 -21.35 24.34 8.31
CA LEU A 699 -22.15 25.54 8.05
C LEU A 699 -22.06 26.50 9.22
N VAL A 700 -22.09 26.01 10.46
CA VAL A 700 -21.87 26.86 11.65
C VAL A 700 -20.48 27.51 11.60
N ALA A 701 -19.44 26.72 11.33
CA ALA A 701 -18.07 27.22 11.22
C ALA A 701 -17.89 28.26 10.10
N ARG A 702 -18.65 28.15 9.00
CA ARG A 702 -18.64 29.12 7.88
C ARG A 702 -19.44 30.37 8.20
N ASN A 703 -20.68 30.21 8.67
CA ASN A 703 -21.62 31.30 8.89
C ASN A 703 -21.21 32.21 10.05
N CYS A 704 -20.51 31.66 11.05
CA CYS A 704 -20.19 32.34 12.30
C CYS A 704 -18.68 32.39 12.58
N ARG A 705 -17.87 32.32 11.52
CA ARG A 705 -16.41 32.21 11.64
C ARG A 705 -15.80 33.30 12.50
N SER A 706 -16.15 34.56 12.25
CA SER A 706 -15.61 35.72 12.95
C SER A 706 -15.90 35.67 14.45
N GLU A 707 -17.14 35.34 14.79
CA GLU A 707 -17.65 35.28 16.15
C GLU A 707 -17.02 34.12 16.91
N ILE A 708 -16.95 32.93 16.29
CA ILE A 708 -16.30 31.75 16.86
C ILE A 708 -14.82 32.03 17.18
N LEU A 709 -14.11 32.71 16.28
CA LEU A 709 -12.71 33.09 16.50
C LEU A 709 -12.58 34.14 17.62
N ALA A 710 -13.53 35.06 17.74
CA ALA A 710 -13.53 36.12 18.75
C ALA A 710 -13.88 35.64 20.17
N VAL A 711 -14.52 34.46 20.33
CA VAL A 711 -14.79 33.90 21.66
C VAL A 711 -13.48 33.75 22.44
N ASP A 712 -13.38 34.42 23.58
CA ASP A 712 -12.21 34.42 24.46
C ASP A 712 -12.52 33.79 25.83
N ARG A 713 -11.55 33.82 26.75
CA ARG A 713 -11.68 33.30 28.13
C ARG A 713 -12.17 31.84 28.25
N THR A 714 -11.95 31.06 27.19
CA THR A 714 -12.31 29.63 27.09
C THR A 714 -11.22 28.85 26.39
N THR A 715 -11.13 27.55 26.66
CA THR A 715 -10.28 26.62 25.92
C THR A 715 -11.09 25.99 24.79
N LYS A 716 -10.67 26.14 23.54
CA LYS A 716 -11.41 25.63 22.40
C LYS A 716 -10.84 24.30 21.93
N ILE A 717 -11.71 23.29 21.83
CA ILE A 717 -11.33 21.96 21.34
C ILE A 717 -12.18 21.67 20.11
N PHE A 718 -11.54 21.51 18.95
CA PHE A 718 -12.22 21.28 17.68
C PHE A 718 -11.82 19.92 17.08
N PRO A 719 -12.71 19.22 16.38
CA PRO A 719 -12.29 18.17 15.46
C PRO A 719 -11.45 18.77 14.31
N HIS A 720 -10.35 18.11 13.89
CA HIS A 720 -9.40 18.69 12.93
C HIS A 720 -10.00 19.03 11.54
N HIS A 721 -11.14 18.45 11.15
CA HIS A 721 -11.80 18.85 9.89
C HIS A 721 -12.35 20.28 9.92
N MET A 722 -12.37 20.94 11.08
CA MET A 722 -12.66 22.36 11.23
C MET A 722 -11.49 23.29 10.86
N LEU A 723 -10.25 22.79 10.78
CA LEU A 723 -9.05 23.61 10.52
C LEU A 723 -9.16 24.54 9.30
N PRO A 724 -9.76 24.14 8.16
CA PRO A 724 -9.90 25.03 7.01
C PRO A 724 -10.78 26.27 7.28
N PHE A 725 -11.67 26.20 8.28
CA PHE A 725 -12.62 27.27 8.61
C PHE A 725 -12.18 28.03 9.85
N LEU A 726 -11.71 27.30 10.86
CA LEU A 726 -11.26 27.80 12.15
C LEU A 726 -9.76 27.56 12.25
N PRO A 727 -8.89 28.50 11.83
CA PRO A 727 -7.45 28.35 11.96
C PRO A 727 -7.00 28.38 13.42
N ARG A 728 -5.80 27.85 13.68
CA ARG A 728 -5.21 27.75 15.02
C ARG A 728 -5.00 29.14 15.66
N GLN A 729 -5.34 29.23 16.94
CA GLN A 729 -5.03 30.35 17.85
C GLN A 729 -4.50 29.75 19.17
N ALA A 730 -3.96 30.58 20.06
CA ALA A 730 -3.30 30.10 21.29
C ALA A 730 -4.19 29.23 22.19
N ASN A 731 -5.51 29.46 22.19
CA ASN A 731 -6.48 28.67 22.94
C ASN A 731 -7.21 27.61 22.09
N HIS A 732 -6.73 27.30 20.88
CA HIS A 732 -7.32 26.29 20.01
C HIS A 732 -6.51 25.01 20.03
N HIS A 733 -7.19 23.90 20.28
CA HIS A 733 -6.64 22.55 20.24
C HIS A 733 -7.49 21.66 19.34
N TYR A 734 -6.84 20.74 18.61
CA TYR A 734 -7.53 19.91 17.63
C TYR A 734 -7.41 18.43 17.96
N ALA A 735 -8.53 17.71 17.90
CA ALA A 735 -8.57 16.26 18.01
C ALA A 735 -8.75 15.61 16.63
N ARG A 736 -8.21 14.41 16.43
CA ARG A 736 -8.38 13.67 15.17
C ARG A 736 -9.87 13.36 14.99
N TRP A 737 -10.46 13.74 13.87
CA TRP A 737 -11.86 13.52 13.58
C TRP A 737 -11.99 12.12 13.03
N LEU A 738 -12.89 11.33 13.62
CA LEU A 738 -13.18 9.97 13.22
C LEU A 738 -14.60 9.94 12.64
N PRO A 739 -14.75 10.07 11.31
CA PRO A 739 -16.05 9.95 10.67
C PRO A 739 -16.55 8.50 10.78
N PRO A 740 -17.86 8.27 10.78
CA PRO A 740 -18.40 6.92 10.71
C PRO A 740 -18.01 6.29 9.38
N ALA A 741 -17.75 4.98 9.39
CA ALA A 741 -17.45 4.23 8.17
C ALA A 741 -18.61 4.29 7.15
N ASP A 742 -19.84 4.56 7.60
CA ASP A 742 -21.03 4.72 6.78
C ASP A 742 -22.07 5.59 7.49
N ASN A 743 -22.45 6.72 6.88
CA ASN A 743 -23.45 7.65 7.41
C ASN A 743 -24.86 7.06 7.52
N ARG A 744 -25.12 5.89 6.91
CA ARG A 744 -26.41 5.17 6.99
C ARG A 744 -26.43 4.10 8.07
N SER A 745 -25.27 3.70 8.59
CA SER A 745 -25.19 2.72 9.68
C SER A 745 -25.84 3.29 10.95
N PRO A 746 -26.58 2.48 11.72
CA PRO A 746 -27.00 2.86 13.08
C PRO A 746 -25.85 2.75 14.09
N PHE A 747 -24.79 1.99 13.80
CA PHE A 747 -23.65 1.83 14.70
C PHE A 747 -22.82 3.11 14.82
N ARG A 748 -22.47 3.49 16.04
CA ARG A 748 -21.62 4.65 16.36
C ARG A 748 -20.41 4.17 17.15
N GLU A 749 -19.33 4.92 17.08
CA GLU A 749 -18.14 4.72 17.92
C GLU A 749 -18.09 5.83 18.96
N PHE A 750 -17.47 5.59 20.11
CA PHE A 750 -17.31 6.56 21.20
C PHE A 750 -15.87 6.51 21.70
N SER A 751 -15.20 7.66 21.71
CA SER A 751 -13.82 7.77 22.17
C SER A 751 -13.75 8.23 23.63
N ALA A 752 -13.10 7.43 24.49
CA ALA A 752 -12.63 7.88 25.80
C ALA A 752 -11.20 8.44 25.77
N ASP A 753 -10.60 8.55 24.58
CA ASP A 753 -9.22 9.00 24.42
C ASP A 753 -9.08 9.90 23.20
N LEU A 754 -9.19 11.22 23.43
CA LEU A 754 -9.12 12.21 22.37
C LEU A 754 -7.77 12.24 21.62
N THR A 755 -6.71 11.67 22.20
CA THR A 755 -5.42 11.54 21.48
C THR A 755 -5.50 10.52 20.33
N LYS A 756 -6.47 9.60 20.39
CA LYS A 756 -6.78 8.65 19.31
C LYS A 756 -7.80 9.21 18.32
N GLY A 757 -8.63 10.14 18.79
CA GLY A 757 -9.57 10.92 18.00
C GLY A 757 -10.92 11.10 18.69
N ILE A 758 -11.82 11.78 18.00
CA ILE A 758 -13.18 12.10 18.42
C ILE A 758 -14.15 11.57 17.36
N CYS A 759 -15.04 10.68 17.81
CA CYS A 759 -16.00 10.00 16.94
C CYS A 759 -17.21 10.90 16.67
N TRP A 760 -17.61 11.00 15.40
CA TRP A 760 -18.76 11.82 15.03
C TRP A 760 -20.10 11.12 15.34
N GLY A 761 -20.95 11.81 16.09
CA GLY A 761 -22.28 11.33 16.49
C GLY A 761 -23.45 12.15 15.96
N SER A 762 -23.25 12.92 14.88
CA SER A 762 -24.27 13.81 14.28
C SER A 762 -24.73 14.97 15.17
N THR A 763 -24.05 15.24 16.28
CA THR A 763 -24.31 16.37 17.17
C THR A 763 -23.07 16.71 18.00
N ILE A 764 -22.81 18.01 18.21
CA ILE A 764 -21.65 18.48 18.96
C ILE A 764 -21.66 18.04 20.43
N THR A 765 -22.84 17.89 21.01
CA THR A 765 -22.99 17.39 22.39
C THR A 765 -22.46 15.95 22.53
N TYR A 766 -22.52 15.12 21.49
CA TYR A 766 -21.90 13.79 21.50
C TYR A 766 -20.38 13.86 21.53
N SER A 767 -19.79 14.81 20.81
CA SER A 767 -18.37 15.12 20.86
C SER A 767 -17.97 15.67 22.25
N MET A 768 -18.77 16.56 22.83
CA MET A 768 -18.51 17.10 24.18
C MET A 768 -18.61 16.03 25.29
N LEU A 769 -19.49 15.03 25.17
CA LEU A 769 -19.51 13.88 26.07
C LEU A 769 -18.18 13.10 26.02
N GLN A 770 -17.63 12.86 24.83
CA GLN A 770 -16.32 12.21 24.67
C GLN A 770 -15.19 13.05 25.28
N MET A 771 -15.26 14.39 25.14
CA MET A 771 -14.30 15.30 25.79
C MET A 771 -14.36 15.18 27.31
N ALA A 772 -15.56 15.17 27.89
CA ALA A 772 -15.74 15.02 29.32
C ALA A 772 -15.20 13.66 29.83
N VAL A 773 -15.50 12.57 29.13
CA VAL A 773 -15.01 11.23 29.49
C VAL A 773 -13.49 11.16 29.42
N HIS A 774 -12.87 11.67 28.35
CA HIS A 774 -11.40 11.75 28.22
C HIS A 774 -10.75 12.53 29.38
N MET A 775 -11.41 13.59 29.82
CA MET A 775 -10.97 14.44 30.92
C MET A 775 -11.17 13.81 32.32
N GLY A 776 -11.81 12.64 32.39
CA GLY A 776 -11.98 11.85 33.62
C GLY A 776 -13.26 12.11 34.40
N PHE A 777 -14.18 12.91 33.89
CA PHE A 777 -15.46 13.17 34.56
C PHE A 777 -16.26 11.87 34.73
N ARG A 778 -16.82 11.67 35.92
CA ARG A 778 -17.64 10.49 36.25
C ARG A 778 -19.11 10.81 36.42
N GLU A 779 -19.43 12.07 36.67
CA GLU A 779 -20.79 12.59 36.72
C GLU A 779 -20.92 13.73 35.71
N ILE A 780 -21.74 13.53 34.67
CA ILE A 780 -21.92 14.48 33.58
C ILE A 780 -23.39 14.90 33.53
N TYR A 781 -23.65 16.20 33.60
CA TYR A 781 -25.00 16.76 33.55
C TYR A 781 -25.23 17.49 32.23
N ILE A 782 -26.30 17.15 31.52
CA ILE A 782 -26.67 17.80 30.27
C ILE A 782 -27.72 18.89 30.57
N LEU A 783 -27.56 20.06 29.98
CA LEU A 783 -28.50 21.18 30.09
C LEU A 783 -28.75 21.80 28.72
N GLY A 784 -29.95 22.32 28.46
CA GLY A 784 -30.29 22.91 27.17
C GLY A 784 -30.34 21.93 25.99
N LEU A 785 -30.56 20.64 26.23
CA LEU A 785 -30.63 19.63 25.16
C LEU A 785 -32.05 19.08 25.02
N ASP A 786 -32.87 19.76 24.23
CA ASP A 786 -34.33 19.54 24.24
C ASP A 786 -34.80 18.46 23.27
N HIS A 787 -33.97 18.11 22.28
CA HIS A 787 -34.23 17.06 21.30
C HIS A 787 -35.58 17.19 20.57
N SER A 788 -35.97 18.43 20.27
CA SER A 788 -37.21 18.77 19.55
C SER A 788 -36.91 19.91 18.58
N TYR A 789 -37.29 19.74 17.31
CA TYR A 789 -37.05 20.73 16.26
C TYR A 789 -38.29 20.94 15.41
N VAL A 790 -38.55 22.19 15.04
CA VAL A 790 -39.54 22.62 14.06
C VAL A 790 -38.83 22.84 12.73
N GLU A 791 -39.23 22.07 11.70
CA GLU A 791 -38.67 22.17 10.36
C GLU A 791 -39.33 23.34 9.58
N PRO A 792 -38.54 24.26 8.99
CA PRO A 792 -39.07 25.27 8.08
C PRO A 792 -39.55 24.64 6.77
N LYS A 793 -40.49 25.30 6.08
CA LYS A 793 -41.03 24.77 4.81
C LYS A 793 -40.03 24.89 3.65
N THR A 794 -39.08 25.81 3.77
CA THR A 794 -38.16 26.19 2.70
C THR A 794 -36.86 25.38 2.71
N LYS A 795 -36.51 24.75 1.57
CA LYS A 795 -35.26 24.00 1.35
C LYS A 795 -34.53 24.51 0.10
N GLN A 796 -33.20 24.65 0.17
CA GLN A 796 -32.37 25.05 -0.96
C GLN A 796 -31.02 24.31 -0.92
N ASP A 797 -30.60 23.73 -2.05
CA ASP A 797 -29.32 22.99 -2.21
C ASP A 797 -29.11 21.86 -1.19
N GLY A 798 -30.19 21.21 -0.74
CA GLY A 798 -30.13 20.15 0.28
C GLY A 798 -29.97 20.64 1.72
N ALA A 799 -29.95 21.96 1.96
CA ALA A 799 -29.98 22.58 3.28
C ALA A 799 -31.37 23.20 3.57
N LEU A 800 -31.71 23.34 4.85
CA LEU A 800 -32.89 24.07 5.28
C LEU A 800 -32.60 25.56 5.36
N VAL A 801 -33.58 26.39 5.01
CA VAL A 801 -33.47 27.86 5.11
C VAL A 801 -34.32 28.33 6.29
N SER A 802 -33.71 29.06 7.23
CA SER A 802 -34.41 29.59 8.40
C SER A 802 -35.47 30.62 8.00
N GLU A 803 -36.66 30.54 8.60
CA GLU A 803 -37.73 31.54 8.51
C GLU A 803 -37.77 32.45 9.77
N GLY A 804 -36.85 32.23 10.72
CA GLY A 804 -36.80 32.83 12.04
C GLY A 804 -36.48 31.77 13.11
N GLU A 805 -35.83 32.16 14.20
CA GLU A 805 -35.43 31.20 15.25
C GLU A 805 -36.61 30.77 16.13
N VAL A 806 -36.75 29.45 16.32
CA VAL A 806 -37.80 28.81 17.15
C VAL A 806 -37.29 27.57 17.90
N ASN A 807 -36.06 27.14 17.63
CA ASN A 807 -35.47 25.87 18.03
C ASN A 807 -34.34 26.03 19.08
N HIS A 808 -33.97 27.25 19.44
CA HIS A 808 -32.87 27.58 20.34
C HIS A 808 -33.26 28.67 21.34
N PHE A 809 -32.51 28.77 22.43
CA PHE A 809 -32.84 29.69 23.53
C PHE A 809 -32.67 31.17 23.17
N HIS A 810 -31.75 31.52 22.26
CA HIS A 810 -31.48 32.90 21.89
C HIS A 810 -32.22 33.28 20.58
N PRO A 811 -32.95 34.41 20.53
CA PRO A 811 -33.76 34.78 19.35
C PRO A 811 -32.93 35.01 18.08
N ASP A 812 -31.67 35.43 18.21
CA ASP A 812 -30.76 35.61 17.07
C ASP A 812 -29.99 34.34 16.65
N TYR A 813 -30.31 33.16 17.20
CA TYR A 813 -29.55 31.94 16.90
C TYR A 813 -29.64 31.55 15.42
N ARG A 814 -30.77 31.78 14.74
CA ARG A 814 -30.87 31.69 13.27
C ARG A 814 -31.68 32.83 12.69
N LYS A 815 -31.01 33.65 11.90
CA LYS A 815 -31.64 34.76 11.18
C LYS A 815 -32.40 34.24 9.95
N PRO A 816 -33.48 34.91 9.51
CA PRO A 816 -34.15 34.58 8.26
C PRO A 816 -33.16 34.51 7.09
N GLY A 817 -33.25 33.45 6.29
CA GLY A 817 -32.33 33.19 5.17
C GLY A 817 -31.08 32.38 5.50
N GLU A 818 -30.78 32.12 6.77
CA GLU A 818 -29.61 31.32 7.16
C GLU A 818 -29.79 29.83 6.80
N LYS A 819 -28.78 29.22 6.16
CA LYS A 819 -28.75 27.80 5.80
C LYS A 819 -28.24 26.92 6.96
N TRP A 820 -28.93 25.81 7.23
CA TRP A 820 -28.54 24.86 8.28
C TRP A 820 -28.88 23.40 7.93
N HIS A 821 -28.24 22.45 8.62
CA HIS A 821 -28.54 21.02 8.49
C HIS A 821 -29.60 20.57 9.50
N TYR A 822 -30.64 19.89 9.02
CA TYR A 822 -31.64 19.30 9.90
C TYR A 822 -31.04 18.12 10.70
N PRO A 823 -31.20 18.09 12.04
CA PRO A 823 -30.82 16.95 12.84
C PRO A 823 -31.74 15.77 12.55
N VAL A 824 -31.16 14.64 12.12
CA VAL A 824 -31.91 13.40 11.90
C VAL A 824 -32.12 12.72 13.25
N LEU A 825 -33.29 12.89 13.87
CA LEU A 825 -33.55 12.50 15.26
C LEU A 825 -33.23 11.03 15.56
N ASP A 826 -33.70 10.08 14.75
CA ASP A 826 -33.40 8.64 14.90
C ASP A 826 -31.88 8.37 14.98
N ARG A 827 -31.10 9.17 14.25
CA ARG A 827 -29.64 9.08 14.24
C ARG A 827 -29.02 9.61 15.53
N LEU A 828 -29.54 10.72 16.04
CA LEU A 828 -29.10 11.28 17.31
C LEU A 828 -29.47 10.34 18.46
N GLU A 829 -30.66 9.74 18.45
CA GLU A 829 -31.09 8.76 19.47
C GLU A 829 -30.12 7.57 19.53
N HIS A 830 -29.78 6.96 18.39
CA HIS A 830 -28.77 5.90 18.37
C HIS A 830 -27.41 6.35 18.89
N SER A 831 -27.01 7.59 18.60
CA SER A 831 -25.75 8.14 19.09
C SER A 831 -25.79 8.31 20.61
N TYR A 832 -26.85 8.90 21.18
CA TYR A 832 -26.99 9.03 22.63
C TYR A 832 -27.14 7.70 23.35
N GLN A 833 -27.86 6.74 22.78
CA GLN A 833 -27.96 5.39 23.34
C GLN A 833 -26.58 4.74 23.42
N PHE A 834 -25.78 4.86 22.35
CA PHE A 834 -24.42 4.34 22.34
C PHE A 834 -23.52 5.06 23.37
N ALA A 835 -23.61 6.39 23.47
CA ALA A 835 -22.90 7.15 24.50
C ALA A 835 -23.26 6.68 25.90
N LYS A 836 -24.56 6.46 26.17
CA LYS A 836 -25.05 5.97 27.45
C LYS A 836 -24.49 4.58 27.76
N ASP A 837 -24.66 3.63 26.84
CA ASP A 837 -24.20 2.24 27.02
C ASP A 837 -22.68 2.19 27.26
N TYR A 838 -21.93 3.00 26.53
CA TYR A 838 -20.49 3.12 26.72
C TYR A 838 -20.14 3.72 28.07
N CYS A 839 -20.75 4.86 28.45
CA CYS A 839 -20.50 5.51 29.74
C CYS A 839 -20.83 4.58 30.90
N ASP A 840 -21.98 3.91 30.86
CA ASP A 840 -22.39 2.92 31.86
C ASP A 840 -21.36 1.78 31.98
N SER A 841 -20.84 1.29 30.85
CA SER A 841 -19.83 0.21 30.82
C SER A 841 -18.52 0.56 31.52
N ILE A 842 -18.19 1.86 31.61
CA ILE A 842 -16.98 2.35 32.27
C ILE A 842 -17.26 3.05 33.61
N GLY A 843 -18.51 3.04 34.09
CA GLY A 843 -18.92 3.67 35.35
C GLY A 843 -18.94 5.20 35.30
N VAL A 844 -19.30 5.79 34.15
CA VAL A 844 -19.60 7.22 34.01
C VAL A 844 -21.12 7.39 33.96
N GLN A 845 -21.66 8.25 34.81
CA GLN A 845 -23.09 8.54 34.88
C GLN A 845 -23.38 9.83 34.13
N VAL A 846 -24.36 9.78 33.23
CA VAL A 846 -24.81 10.94 32.45
C VAL A 846 -26.27 11.22 32.78
N TYR A 847 -26.57 12.45 33.19
CA TYR A 847 -27.88 12.91 33.62
C TYR A 847 -28.39 14.02 32.70
N ASN A 848 -29.71 14.11 32.51
CA ASN A 848 -30.36 15.21 31.83
C ASN A 848 -31.00 16.16 32.86
N ALA A 849 -30.39 17.33 33.05
CA ALA A 849 -30.82 18.39 33.96
C ALA A 849 -31.60 19.52 33.25
N SER A 850 -31.93 19.37 31.96
CA SER A 850 -32.84 20.29 31.27
C SER A 850 -34.22 20.31 31.93
N ARG A 851 -34.77 21.52 32.19
CA ARG A 851 -36.13 21.73 32.72
C ARG A 851 -37.20 20.97 31.94
N PHE A 852 -37.04 20.91 30.63
CA PHE A 852 -37.82 20.07 29.73
C PHE A 852 -36.94 19.55 28.61
N SER A 853 -37.21 18.35 28.10
CA SER A 853 -36.50 17.76 26.96
C SER A 853 -37.33 16.59 26.44
N LYS A 854 -37.18 16.20 25.17
CA LYS A 854 -37.68 14.94 24.62
C LYS A 854 -36.61 13.83 24.61
N LEU A 855 -35.39 14.12 25.08
CA LEU A 855 -34.32 13.14 25.21
C LEU A 855 -34.49 12.36 26.53
N GLU A 856 -35.14 11.20 26.44
CA GLU A 856 -35.44 10.33 27.59
C GLU A 856 -34.36 9.26 27.85
N ILE A 857 -33.33 9.19 27.01
CA ILE A 857 -32.25 8.19 27.11
C ILE A 857 -31.48 8.33 28.43
N PHE A 858 -31.21 9.56 28.87
CA PHE A 858 -30.48 9.84 30.10
C PHE A 858 -31.42 10.10 31.28
N PRO A 859 -31.15 9.56 32.48
CA PRO A 859 -31.96 9.81 33.67
C PRO A 859 -32.05 11.31 33.99
N ARG A 860 -33.22 11.74 34.45
CA ARG A 860 -33.47 13.14 34.85
C ARG A 860 -32.76 13.50 36.16
N ALA A 861 -32.32 14.75 36.25
CA ALA A 861 -31.84 15.36 37.49
C ALA A 861 -32.41 16.78 37.61
N ASP A 862 -32.63 17.23 38.84
CA ASP A 862 -33.03 18.62 39.11
C ASP A 862 -31.77 19.49 39.28
N LEU A 863 -31.68 20.59 38.52
CA LEU A 863 -30.48 21.43 38.48
C LEU A 863 -30.18 22.07 39.84
N ASP A 864 -31.20 22.57 40.54
CA ASP A 864 -31.05 23.24 41.83
C ASP A 864 -30.60 22.25 42.91
N ALA A 865 -31.20 21.05 42.93
CA ALA A 865 -30.80 19.97 43.81
C ALA A 865 -29.36 19.51 43.56
N VAL A 866 -28.95 19.37 42.29
CA VAL A 866 -27.56 19.02 41.92
C VAL A 866 -26.60 20.09 42.43
N LEU A 867 -26.93 21.37 42.29
CA LEU A 867 -26.08 22.47 42.75
C LEU A 867 -26.16 22.73 44.27
N GLY A 868 -26.91 21.93 45.02
CA GLY A 868 -27.03 22.03 46.47
C GLY A 868 -27.81 23.27 46.94
N ARG A 869 -28.70 23.80 46.09
CA ARG A 869 -29.58 24.93 46.40
C ARG A 869 -30.97 24.37 46.73
N LYS A 870 -31.43 24.62 47.95
CA LYS A 870 -32.79 24.28 48.40
C LYS A 870 -33.73 25.44 48.17
#